data_AF-A0A1Z2L2F5-F1
#
_entry.id   AF-A0A1Z2L2F5-F1
#
_cell.length_a   1.000
_cell.length_b   1.000
_cell.length_c   1.000
_cell.angle_alpha   90.00
_cell.angle_beta   90.00
_cell.angle_gamma   90.00
#
_symmetry.space_group_name_H-M   'P 1'
#
loop_
_entity.id
_entity.type
_entity.pdbx_description
1 polymer ?
#
loop_
_entity_poly.entity_id
_entity_poly.type
_entity_poly.pdbx_seq_one_letter_code
_entity_poly.pdbx_strand_id
1 'polypeptide(L)'
;MPAQQVPNDPLARERAHLSSSRAALRAMRADVEALDIKDVTANWVNAAVLERQIEDRITALADLAHTPLFFGRLDYLHAPGAEQAEGGASGGAARSASGRGGGRETGGRFYIGRRHVHDADGDPMVIDWRAPVSQPFYRASKKEPMDVRTRRRFGYTGGELTAYEDEDLTDAAGEEQASRLLQTEIERPRVGPMRDIVATIQPEQDEIVRAGIGGTVCVQGAPGTGKTAVGLHRVAYLLYAHRERLARTGTLVIGPNRSFLHYIEQVLPALGELNVAQATVDDLVAHVEVRGEDSPAAARLKGDARMAEVLRRAVRSGVTMPDEAVVVVRGSRRWRVPACEIEEMVRELLARDIRYGAAREALPQRIAHAVLVRMEEAGEAPDDRVQDAVARNAAVKAAVKTLWPAVDPAKLVLRLLSDAEFLAGHAEGVLTAGEQAEILWAKPARSARSAKWSAADAVLIDEAADLVARTPSLGHVVLDEAQDLSPMQYRAVGRRCTTGSATILGDLAQGTTPWATPTWAEALTHLGKPDAAVEELTQGFRVPREVIAYASRLLPAIAPGLAEATSVRETAGDFSVREVAPEARDEAVVTACREALEREGSIGLIAADARVAPLAETLRTAGLPFLAPGEETSADSRLTLVPATLAKGLEYDYVVLDEPSQVVAGEPDERTGLRRLYVALTRAVSGLTVVHAEGLPGQLG
;
A
#
# COMPACT_ATOMS: atom_id res chain seq x y z
N MET A 1 6.04 16.24 -58.75
CA MET A 1 6.47 15.15 -57.85
C MET A 1 5.22 14.48 -57.32
N PRO A 2 5.06 13.16 -57.47
CA PRO A 2 3.83 12.49 -57.04
C PRO A 2 3.77 12.45 -55.51
N ALA A 3 2.57 12.68 -54.99
CA ALA A 3 2.24 12.62 -53.58
C ALA A 3 2.63 11.25 -53.02
N GLN A 4 3.44 11.24 -51.95
CA GLN A 4 3.72 10.05 -51.16
C GLN A 4 2.39 9.51 -50.64
N GLN A 5 1.96 8.37 -51.20
CA GLN A 5 0.86 7.59 -50.65
C GLN A 5 1.24 7.21 -49.22
N VAL A 6 0.51 7.76 -48.25
CA VAL A 6 0.53 7.26 -46.87
C VAL A 6 0.20 5.77 -46.94
N PRO A 7 1.02 4.88 -46.36
CA PRO A 7 0.82 3.45 -46.50
C PRO A 7 -0.57 3.03 -46.01
N ASN A 8 -1.26 2.23 -46.82
CA ASN A 8 -2.55 1.61 -46.50
C ASN A 8 -2.44 0.54 -45.40
N ASP A 9 -1.27 0.39 -44.78
CA ASP A 9 -1.04 -0.48 -43.62
C ASP A 9 -1.48 0.24 -42.34
N PRO A 10 -2.53 -0.25 -41.64
CA PRO A 10 -2.95 0.31 -40.36
C PRO A 10 -1.79 0.41 -39.38
N LEU A 11 -0.93 -0.61 -39.27
CA LEU A 11 0.17 -0.64 -38.29
C LEU A 11 1.21 0.45 -38.57
N ALA A 12 1.52 0.71 -39.85
CA ALA A 12 2.41 1.81 -40.25
C ALA A 12 1.86 3.19 -39.83
N ARG A 13 0.54 3.40 -39.90
CA ARG A 13 -0.09 4.66 -39.41
C ARG A 13 0.06 4.82 -37.91
N GLU A 14 -0.16 3.75 -37.15
CA GLU A 14 -0.01 3.78 -35.68
C GLU A 14 1.45 4.01 -35.27
N ARG A 15 2.42 3.44 -35.99
CA ARG A 15 3.86 3.71 -35.81
C ARG A 15 4.23 5.16 -36.11
N ALA A 16 3.62 5.74 -37.15
CA ALA A 16 3.80 7.15 -37.47
C ALA A 16 3.22 8.04 -36.35
N HIS A 17 2.02 7.72 -35.85
CA HIS A 17 1.40 8.45 -34.72
C HIS A 17 2.25 8.37 -33.45
N LEU A 18 2.80 7.20 -33.13
CA LEU A 18 3.74 7.02 -32.01
C LEU A 18 4.99 7.87 -32.16
N SER A 19 5.57 7.90 -33.36
CA SER A 19 6.77 8.71 -33.66
C SER A 19 6.49 10.20 -33.49
N SER A 20 5.37 10.70 -34.02
CA SER A 20 4.94 12.09 -33.86
C SER A 20 4.66 12.44 -32.39
N SER A 21 4.00 11.54 -31.65
CA SER A 21 3.73 11.72 -30.21
C SER A 21 5.03 11.79 -29.39
N ARG A 22 6.06 11.00 -29.74
CA ARG A 22 7.39 11.10 -29.10
C ARG A 22 8.06 12.43 -29.40
N ALA A 23 7.97 12.92 -30.64
CA ALA A 23 8.51 14.22 -31.01
C ALA A 23 7.82 15.35 -30.23
N ALA A 24 6.49 15.29 -30.12
CA ALA A 24 5.70 16.24 -29.35
C ALA A 24 6.07 16.22 -27.85
N LEU A 25 6.21 15.03 -27.23
CA LEU A 25 6.65 14.93 -25.84
C LEU A 25 8.04 15.56 -25.61
N ARG A 26 8.98 15.39 -26.55
CA ARG A 26 10.31 16.02 -26.47
C ARG A 26 10.22 17.53 -26.59
N ALA A 27 9.34 18.04 -27.46
CA ALA A 27 9.09 19.48 -27.58
C ALA A 27 8.50 20.04 -26.27
N MET A 28 7.45 19.41 -25.73
CA MET A 28 6.87 19.78 -24.44
C MET A 28 7.93 19.83 -23.32
N ARG A 29 8.87 18.89 -23.30
CA ARG A 29 9.96 18.88 -22.33
C ARG A 29 10.93 20.04 -22.56
N ALA A 30 11.37 20.25 -23.79
CA ALA A 30 12.28 21.33 -24.15
C ALA A 30 11.69 22.71 -23.82
N ASP A 31 10.38 22.90 -24.02
CA ASP A 31 9.68 24.14 -23.68
C ASP A 31 9.73 24.42 -22.17
N VAL A 32 9.59 23.39 -21.34
CA VAL A 32 9.69 23.51 -19.87
C VAL A 32 11.14 23.77 -19.45
N GLU A 33 12.11 23.07 -20.05
CA GLU A 33 13.54 23.28 -19.79
C GLU A 33 14.03 24.69 -20.21
N ALA A 34 13.35 25.32 -21.18
CA ALA A 34 13.66 26.66 -21.66
C ALA A 34 13.05 27.80 -20.83
N LEU A 35 12.23 27.50 -19.81
CA LEU A 35 11.61 28.52 -18.95
C LEU A 35 12.67 29.24 -18.09
N ASP A 36 12.96 30.51 -18.42
CA ASP A 36 13.79 31.38 -17.57
C ASP A 36 12.92 32.09 -16.52
N ILE A 37 13.11 31.72 -15.24
CA ILE A 37 12.32 32.21 -14.11
C ILE A 37 13.02 33.28 -13.27
N LYS A 38 14.22 33.73 -13.67
CA LYS A 38 15.05 34.67 -12.88
C LYS A 38 14.34 36.00 -12.58
N ASP A 39 13.44 36.43 -13.46
CA ASP A 39 12.73 37.72 -13.35
C ASP A 39 11.27 37.60 -12.85
N VAL A 40 10.78 36.40 -12.54
CA VAL A 40 9.34 36.15 -12.28
C VAL A 40 8.99 36.12 -10.79
N THR A 41 9.96 35.97 -9.88
CA THR A 41 9.68 35.72 -8.45
C THR A 41 10.14 36.87 -7.54
N ALA A 42 9.20 37.38 -6.73
CA ALA A 42 9.45 38.51 -5.82
C ALA A 42 10.22 38.13 -4.53
N ASN A 43 10.42 36.84 -4.25
CA ASN A 43 11.10 36.33 -3.05
C ASN A 43 11.75 34.96 -3.31
N TRP A 44 12.89 34.69 -2.67
CA TRP A 44 13.70 33.47 -2.80
C TRP A 44 12.93 32.17 -2.49
N VAL A 45 11.97 32.20 -1.56
CA VAL A 45 11.13 31.03 -1.24
C VAL A 45 10.26 30.65 -2.43
N ASN A 46 9.66 31.64 -3.11
CA ASN A 46 8.84 31.39 -4.29
C ASN A 46 9.69 30.92 -5.47
N ALA A 47 10.91 31.46 -5.60
CA ALA A 47 11.89 30.99 -6.58
C ALA A 47 12.20 29.50 -6.39
N ALA A 48 12.54 29.08 -5.17
CA ALA A 48 12.85 27.68 -4.86
C ALA A 48 11.65 26.74 -5.06
N VAL A 49 10.43 27.19 -4.76
CA VAL A 49 9.21 26.39 -5.02
C VAL A 49 8.96 26.24 -6.52
N LEU A 50 9.11 27.32 -7.29
CA LEU A 50 8.89 27.31 -8.74
C LEU A 50 9.96 26.47 -9.47
N GLU A 51 11.22 26.59 -9.06
CA GLU A 51 12.33 25.77 -9.56
C GLU A 51 12.05 24.28 -9.34
N ARG A 52 11.64 23.91 -8.12
CA ARG A 52 11.23 22.53 -7.82
C ARG A 52 10.03 22.05 -8.67
N GLN A 53 9.04 22.91 -8.91
CA GLN A 53 7.90 22.56 -9.77
C GLN A 53 8.30 22.35 -11.23
N ILE A 54 9.27 23.13 -11.73
CA ILE A 54 9.83 22.97 -13.07
C ILE A 54 10.62 21.66 -13.15
N GLU A 55 11.48 21.37 -12.17
CA GLU A 55 12.20 20.09 -12.09
C GLU A 55 11.25 18.90 -12.06
N ASP A 56 10.21 18.94 -11.21
CA ASP A 56 9.16 17.92 -11.15
C ASP A 56 8.48 17.74 -12.52
N ARG A 57 8.20 18.85 -13.22
CA ARG A 57 7.58 18.82 -14.54
C ARG A 57 8.51 18.24 -15.62
N ILE A 58 9.79 18.58 -15.60
CA ILE A 58 10.81 18.02 -16.51
C ILE A 58 10.95 16.51 -16.31
N THR A 59 11.05 16.08 -15.05
CA THR A 59 11.13 14.65 -14.72
C THR A 59 9.87 13.91 -15.15
N ALA A 60 8.68 14.50 -14.97
CA ALA A 60 7.42 13.92 -15.45
C ALA A 60 7.33 13.80 -16.98
N LEU A 61 8.05 14.63 -17.73
CA LEU A 61 8.11 14.61 -19.20
C LEU A 61 9.23 13.71 -19.75
N ALA A 62 9.95 12.96 -18.92
CA ALA A 62 11.00 12.04 -19.37
C ALA A 62 10.47 10.94 -20.30
N ASP A 63 11.02 10.88 -21.52
CA ASP A 63 10.72 9.84 -22.52
C ASP A 63 11.47 8.55 -22.15
N LEU A 64 10.74 7.55 -21.65
CA LEU A 64 11.31 6.24 -21.33
C LEU A 64 11.25 5.37 -22.59
N ALA A 65 12.38 5.22 -23.29
CA ALA A 65 12.45 4.61 -24.63
C ALA A 65 11.79 3.22 -24.75
N HIS A 66 11.84 2.41 -23.68
CA HIS A 66 11.26 1.07 -23.63
C HIS A 66 9.80 1.02 -23.17
N THR A 67 9.20 2.16 -22.85
CA THR A 67 7.81 2.28 -22.42
C THR A 67 6.93 2.80 -23.56
N PRO A 68 5.81 2.15 -23.88
CA PRO A 68 4.88 2.66 -24.87
C PRO A 68 4.21 3.96 -24.38
N LEU A 69 4.07 4.95 -25.27
CA LEU A 69 3.39 6.20 -24.93
C LEU A 69 1.88 6.01 -24.78
N PHE A 70 1.29 5.20 -25.64
CA PHE A 70 -0.11 4.78 -25.62
C PHE A 70 -0.18 3.26 -25.76
N PHE A 71 -1.21 2.64 -25.20
CA PHE A 71 -1.41 1.18 -25.25
C PHE A 71 -2.76 0.81 -25.90
N GLY A 72 -3.61 1.80 -26.14
CA GLY A 72 -4.87 1.57 -26.83
C GLY A 72 -5.43 2.80 -27.51
N ARG A 73 -6.53 2.59 -28.21
CA ARG A 73 -7.31 3.64 -28.88
C ARG A 73 -8.79 3.37 -28.75
N LEU A 74 -9.56 4.43 -28.55
CA LEU A 74 -11.01 4.44 -28.61
C LEU A 74 -11.47 5.19 -29.84
N ASP A 75 -12.35 4.57 -30.61
CA ASP A 75 -13.12 5.22 -31.67
C ASP A 75 -14.58 5.29 -31.22
N TYR A 76 -15.08 6.48 -30.92
CA TYR A 76 -16.45 6.75 -30.49
C TYR A 76 -17.44 6.83 -31.66
N LEU A 77 -18.70 6.54 -31.38
CA LEU A 77 -19.81 6.74 -32.31
C LEU A 77 -20.08 8.24 -32.51
N HIS A 78 -20.07 9.01 -31.41
CA HIS A 78 -20.25 10.45 -31.39
C HIS A 78 -19.05 11.14 -30.74
N ALA A 79 -18.76 12.39 -31.14
CA ALA A 79 -17.66 13.12 -30.52
C ALA A 79 -18.00 13.44 -29.05
N PRO A 80 -17.19 13.00 -28.05
CA PRO A 80 -17.45 13.30 -26.66
C PRO A 80 -17.51 14.82 -26.41
N GLY A 81 -18.58 15.28 -25.76
CA GLY A 81 -18.80 16.71 -25.45
C GLY A 81 -19.67 17.49 -26.46
N ALA A 82 -20.14 16.88 -27.55
CA ALA A 82 -21.06 17.53 -28.48
C ALA A 82 -22.43 17.88 -27.83
N GLU A 83 -22.90 17.06 -26.89
CA GLU A 83 -24.22 17.26 -26.26
C GLU A 83 -24.25 18.35 -25.17
N GLN A 84 -23.11 18.71 -24.58
CA GLN A 84 -23.05 19.82 -23.61
C GLN A 84 -23.10 21.20 -24.27
N ALA A 85 -22.96 21.30 -25.59
CA ALA A 85 -23.04 22.56 -26.33
C ALA A 85 -24.48 22.95 -26.70
N GLU A 86 -25.45 22.03 -26.69
CA GLU A 86 -26.84 22.30 -27.13
C GLU A 86 -27.86 22.41 -25.97
N GLY A 87 -27.42 22.28 -24.70
CA GLY A 87 -28.31 22.24 -23.52
C GLY A 87 -28.48 23.53 -22.70
N GLY A 88 -28.00 24.69 -23.18
CA GLY A 88 -28.03 25.96 -22.43
C GLY A 88 -28.99 27.00 -23.00
N ALA A 89 -30.30 26.80 -22.88
CA ALA A 89 -31.28 27.81 -23.28
C ALA A 89 -31.37 28.96 -22.25
N SER A 90 -30.66 30.06 -22.50
CA SER A 90 -31.22 31.43 -22.42
C SER A 90 -30.19 32.51 -22.83
N GLY A 91 -30.42 33.09 -24.01
CA GLY A 91 -30.21 34.51 -24.32
C GLY A 91 -28.80 35.10 -24.24
N GLY A 92 -28.11 35.22 -25.38
CA GLY A 92 -26.96 36.12 -25.52
C GLY A 92 -26.14 35.93 -26.78
N ALA A 93 -26.51 36.65 -27.84
CA ALA A 93 -25.78 36.91 -29.10
C ALA A 93 -24.44 36.16 -29.34
N ALA A 94 -24.50 35.18 -30.23
CA ALA A 94 -23.35 34.54 -30.85
C ALA A 94 -22.47 35.58 -31.58
N ARG A 95 -21.27 35.83 -31.06
CA ARG A 95 -20.15 36.34 -31.86
C ARG A 95 -19.39 35.14 -32.41
N SER A 96 -19.64 34.87 -33.69
CA SER A 96 -18.86 34.03 -34.58
C SER A 96 -17.34 34.26 -34.39
N ALA A 97 -16.66 33.29 -33.81
CA ALA A 97 -15.22 33.09 -34.01
C ALA A 97 -15.05 32.12 -35.18
N SER A 98 -15.14 32.66 -36.40
CA SER A 98 -14.71 32.00 -37.62
C SER A 98 -13.18 32.00 -37.68
N GLY A 99 -12.54 30.94 -37.17
CA GLY A 99 -11.16 30.59 -37.47
C GLY A 99 -11.15 29.39 -38.42
N ARG A 100 -10.82 29.62 -39.70
CA ARG A 100 -10.59 28.56 -40.69
C ARG A 100 -9.11 28.13 -40.63
N GLY A 101 -8.88 26.85 -40.35
CA GLY A 101 -7.61 26.13 -40.52
C GLY A 101 -7.89 24.64 -40.31
N GLY A 102 -7.56 23.78 -41.27
CA GLY A 102 -8.11 22.43 -41.40
C GLY A 102 -7.71 21.43 -40.30
N GLY A 103 -8.63 20.49 -40.00
CA GLY A 103 -8.37 19.37 -39.08
C GLY A 103 -9.56 18.80 -38.29
N ARG A 104 -10.82 19.12 -38.60
CA ARG A 104 -11.98 18.49 -37.92
C ARG A 104 -12.31 17.10 -38.49
N GLU A 105 -11.44 16.13 -38.23
CA GLU A 105 -11.76 14.68 -38.38
C GLU A 105 -11.55 13.90 -37.07
N THR A 106 -11.00 14.51 -36.02
CA THR A 106 -10.53 13.82 -34.80
C THR A 106 -11.53 13.72 -33.65
N GLY A 107 -12.75 14.26 -33.80
CA GLY A 107 -13.70 14.40 -32.68
C GLY A 107 -14.06 13.11 -31.94
N GLY A 108 -13.89 11.94 -32.55
CA GLY A 108 -14.23 10.64 -31.95
C GLY A 108 -13.05 9.69 -31.70
N ARG A 109 -11.79 10.06 -31.98
CA ARG A 109 -10.65 9.13 -31.86
C ARG A 109 -9.68 9.57 -30.77
N PHE A 110 -9.51 8.75 -29.74
CA PHE A 110 -8.62 9.04 -28.62
C PHE A 110 -7.61 7.92 -28.41
N TYR A 111 -6.32 8.26 -28.44
CA TYR A 111 -5.25 7.35 -28.03
C TYR A 111 -5.12 7.41 -26.51
N ILE A 112 -5.15 6.26 -25.85
CA ILE A 112 -5.09 6.14 -24.41
C ILE A 112 -3.69 5.68 -24.00
N GLY A 113 -3.08 6.44 -23.10
CA GLY A 113 -1.71 6.23 -22.67
C GLY A 113 -1.45 6.67 -21.25
N ARG A 114 -0.20 6.57 -20.82
CA ARG A 114 0.16 6.79 -19.41
C ARG A 114 0.24 8.26 -19.00
N ARG A 115 0.35 9.12 -20.00
CA ARG A 115 0.53 10.55 -19.82
C ARG A 115 -0.15 11.29 -20.94
N HIS A 116 -0.56 12.51 -20.65
CA HIS A 116 -1.06 13.40 -21.66
C HIS A 116 0.08 13.93 -22.54
N VAL A 117 -0.11 13.87 -23.86
CA VAL A 117 0.76 14.46 -24.88
C VAL A 117 -0.12 15.29 -25.81
N HIS A 118 0.33 16.49 -26.16
CA HIS A 118 -0.31 17.38 -27.13
C HIS A 118 0.70 17.86 -28.16
N ASP A 119 0.22 18.23 -29.33
CA ASP A 119 1.04 18.87 -30.37
C ASP A 119 1.24 20.38 -30.11
N ALA A 120 1.88 21.08 -31.04
CA ALA A 120 2.18 22.51 -30.90
C ALA A 120 0.93 23.41 -30.84
N ASP A 121 -0.20 22.95 -31.38
CA ASP A 121 -1.48 23.68 -31.35
C ASP A 121 -2.27 23.39 -30.06
N GLY A 122 -1.77 22.48 -29.22
CA GLY A 122 -2.40 22.03 -27.98
C GLY A 122 -3.41 20.91 -28.18
N ASP A 123 -3.51 20.35 -29.39
CA ASP A 123 -4.44 19.27 -29.67
C ASP A 123 -3.94 17.96 -29.03
N PRO A 124 -4.82 17.19 -28.35
CA PRO A 124 -4.43 16.00 -27.62
C PRO A 124 -4.01 14.88 -28.59
N MET A 125 -2.75 14.48 -28.52
CA MET A 125 -2.21 13.33 -29.26
C MET A 125 -2.36 12.03 -28.48
N VAL A 126 -2.21 12.10 -27.15
CA VAL A 126 -2.39 11.00 -26.21
C VAL A 126 -3.15 11.52 -24.99
N ILE A 127 -4.19 10.80 -24.61
CA ILE A 127 -5.00 11.01 -23.41
C ILE A 127 -4.43 10.17 -22.28
N ASP A 128 -4.28 10.77 -21.11
CA ASP A 128 -3.91 10.07 -19.89
C ASP A 128 -5.03 9.11 -19.46
N TRP A 129 -4.67 7.85 -19.17
CA TRP A 129 -5.58 6.81 -18.71
C TRP A 129 -6.34 7.17 -17.42
N ARG A 130 -5.90 8.19 -16.68
CA ARG A 130 -6.60 8.66 -15.48
C ARG A 130 -7.73 9.63 -15.81
N ALA A 131 -7.73 10.21 -17.01
CA ALA A 131 -8.77 11.13 -17.45
C ALA A 131 -10.13 10.42 -17.57
N PRO A 132 -11.26 11.07 -17.19
CA PRO A 132 -12.58 10.45 -17.27
C PRO A 132 -12.95 9.89 -18.65
N VAL A 133 -12.54 10.58 -19.74
CA VAL A 133 -12.81 10.16 -21.13
C VAL A 133 -12.12 8.84 -21.54
N SER A 134 -11.19 8.34 -20.72
CA SER A 134 -10.53 7.05 -20.94
C SER A 134 -11.23 5.88 -20.23
N GLN A 135 -12.17 6.15 -19.33
CA GLN A 135 -12.90 5.10 -18.57
C GLN A 135 -13.53 4.02 -19.48
N PRO A 136 -14.13 4.37 -20.64
CA PRO A 136 -14.68 3.36 -21.54
C PRO A 136 -13.65 2.37 -22.08
N PHE A 137 -12.35 2.70 -22.09
CA PHE A 137 -11.31 1.75 -22.50
C PHE A 137 -11.32 0.48 -21.64
N TYR A 138 -11.58 0.63 -20.34
CA TYR A 138 -11.60 -0.47 -19.39
C TYR A 138 -12.99 -1.08 -19.21
N ARG A 139 -14.02 -0.23 -19.09
CA ARG A 139 -15.37 -0.67 -18.68
C ARG A 139 -16.30 -1.01 -19.84
N ALA A 140 -16.07 -0.46 -21.04
CA ALA A 140 -16.98 -0.71 -22.15
C ALA A 140 -16.98 -2.20 -22.53
N SER A 141 -18.17 -2.73 -22.77
CA SER A 141 -18.43 -4.10 -23.20
C SER A 141 -19.45 -4.08 -24.34
N LYS A 142 -19.68 -5.21 -25.00
CA LYS A 142 -20.74 -5.32 -26.02
C LYS A 142 -22.15 -5.07 -25.45
N LYS A 143 -22.33 -5.31 -24.15
CA LYS A 143 -23.61 -5.07 -23.44
C LYS A 143 -23.76 -3.62 -23.03
N GLU A 144 -22.66 -2.97 -22.66
CA GLU A 144 -22.61 -1.56 -22.28
C GLU A 144 -21.45 -0.87 -23.03
N PRO A 145 -21.65 -0.44 -24.29
CA PRO A 145 -20.56 0.06 -25.14
C PRO A 145 -20.04 1.45 -24.75
N MET A 146 -20.76 2.19 -23.89
CA MET A 146 -20.39 3.54 -23.44
C MET A 146 -20.08 4.52 -24.60
N ASP A 147 -20.89 4.47 -25.67
CA ASP A 147 -20.73 5.24 -26.92
C ASP A 147 -19.44 4.94 -27.72
N VAL A 148 -18.69 3.90 -27.34
CA VAL A 148 -17.52 3.42 -28.08
C VAL A 148 -17.97 2.50 -29.21
N ARG A 149 -17.49 2.77 -30.43
CA ARG A 149 -17.64 1.87 -31.58
C ARG A 149 -16.59 0.77 -31.55
N THR A 150 -15.32 1.17 -31.50
CA THR A 150 -14.20 0.25 -31.60
C THR A 150 -13.15 0.56 -30.53
N ARG A 151 -12.69 -0.50 -29.86
CA ARG A 151 -11.55 -0.46 -28.95
C ARG A 151 -10.38 -1.18 -29.60
N ARG A 152 -9.28 -0.46 -29.83
CA ARG A 152 -8.03 -1.03 -30.33
C ARG A 152 -7.03 -1.21 -29.19
N ARG A 153 -6.43 -2.38 -29.08
CA ARG A 153 -5.28 -2.66 -28.20
C ARG A 153 -4.01 -2.78 -29.03
N PHE A 154 -2.87 -2.42 -28.44
CA PHE A 154 -1.58 -2.42 -29.10
C PHE A 154 -0.60 -3.37 -28.43
N GLY A 155 0.16 -4.12 -29.22
CA GLY A 155 1.23 -5.00 -28.75
C GLY A 155 2.61 -4.39 -29.00
N TYR A 156 3.49 -4.47 -28.00
CA TYR A 156 4.82 -3.88 -28.04
C TYR A 156 5.94 -4.88 -27.75
N THR A 157 7.07 -4.70 -28.46
CA THR A 157 8.32 -5.41 -28.20
C THR A 157 9.45 -4.40 -28.14
N GLY A 158 10.14 -4.30 -26.99
CA GLY A 158 11.27 -3.36 -26.82
C GLY A 158 10.92 -1.87 -26.93
N GLY A 159 9.64 -1.50 -26.84
CA GLY A 159 9.14 -0.15 -27.07
C GLY A 159 8.69 0.12 -28.52
N GLU A 160 8.85 -0.85 -29.42
CA GLU A 160 8.33 -0.79 -30.78
C GLU A 160 6.92 -1.39 -30.87
N LEU A 161 6.04 -0.73 -31.62
CA LEU A 161 4.68 -1.22 -31.88
C LEU A 161 4.71 -2.34 -32.91
N THR A 162 4.37 -3.56 -32.51
CA THR A 162 4.50 -4.78 -33.32
C THR A 162 3.16 -5.37 -33.75
N ALA A 163 2.09 -5.16 -32.96
CA ALA A 163 0.78 -5.73 -33.23
C ALA A 163 -0.35 -4.79 -32.80
N TYR A 164 -1.56 -5.05 -33.30
CA TYR A 164 -2.80 -4.45 -32.80
C TYR A 164 -3.96 -5.45 -32.86
N GLU A 165 -4.99 -5.22 -32.06
CA GLU A 165 -6.22 -6.00 -32.02
C GLU A 165 -7.40 -5.04 -31.89
N ASP A 166 -8.38 -5.17 -32.79
CA ASP A 166 -9.61 -4.37 -32.79
C ASP A 166 -10.77 -5.17 -32.21
N GLU A 167 -11.51 -4.54 -31.31
CA GLU A 167 -12.72 -5.06 -30.70
C GLU A 167 -13.88 -4.15 -31.07
N ASP A 168 -14.86 -4.67 -31.82
CA ASP A 168 -16.10 -3.98 -32.12
C ASP A 168 -17.11 -4.17 -30.98
N LEU A 169 -17.53 -3.05 -30.40
CA LEU A 169 -18.45 -3.02 -29.25
C LEU A 169 -19.91 -2.76 -29.67
N THR A 170 -20.19 -2.58 -30.96
CA THR A 170 -21.55 -2.30 -31.46
C THR A 170 -22.36 -3.56 -31.74
N ASP A 171 -21.71 -4.72 -31.88
CA ASP A 171 -22.37 -5.99 -32.12
C ASP A 171 -22.72 -6.70 -30.81
N ALA A 172 -23.92 -6.40 -30.29
CA ALA A 172 -24.45 -7.00 -29.06
C ALA A 172 -24.76 -8.51 -29.17
N ALA A 173 -24.83 -9.07 -30.39
CA ALA A 173 -25.18 -10.47 -30.63
C ALA A 173 -23.95 -11.40 -30.77
N GLY A 174 -22.77 -10.85 -31.04
CA GLY A 174 -21.53 -11.61 -31.15
C GLY A 174 -20.95 -11.99 -29.79
N GLU A 175 -20.42 -13.20 -29.65
CA GLU A 175 -19.70 -13.64 -28.45
C GLU A 175 -18.55 -12.67 -28.08
N GLU A 176 -18.32 -12.49 -26.79
CA GLU A 176 -17.21 -11.69 -26.26
C GLU A 176 -15.94 -12.54 -26.39
N GLN A 177 -15.11 -12.27 -27.41
CA GLN A 177 -13.84 -12.96 -27.59
C GLN A 177 -12.78 -12.35 -26.66
N ALA A 178 -12.13 -13.19 -25.87
CA ALA A 178 -11.03 -12.77 -25.03
C ALA A 178 -9.85 -12.29 -25.91
N SER A 179 -9.34 -11.09 -25.60
CA SER A 179 -8.27 -10.47 -26.38
C SER A 179 -6.97 -11.27 -26.26
N ARG A 180 -6.42 -11.71 -27.40
CA ARG A 180 -5.17 -12.49 -27.42
C ARG A 180 -3.96 -11.66 -27.01
N LEU A 181 -3.93 -10.37 -27.37
CA LEU A 181 -2.87 -9.46 -26.95
C LEU A 181 -2.93 -9.20 -25.45
N LEU A 182 -4.13 -9.01 -24.90
CA LEU A 182 -4.32 -8.84 -23.45
C LEU A 182 -3.89 -10.10 -22.69
N GLN A 183 -4.31 -11.29 -23.14
CA GLN A 183 -3.88 -12.56 -22.55
C GLN A 183 -2.36 -12.72 -22.60
N THR A 184 -1.74 -12.48 -23.76
CA THR A 184 -0.29 -12.60 -23.93
C THR A 184 0.48 -11.65 -23.01
N GLU A 185 0.01 -10.41 -22.85
CA GLU A 185 0.67 -9.42 -21.98
C GLU A 185 0.46 -9.73 -20.49
N ILE A 186 -0.69 -10.34 -20.12
CA ILE A 186 -0.94 -10.84 -18.78
C ILE A 186 -0.02 -12.02 -18.43
N GLU A 187 0.14 -12.97 -19.37
CA GLU A 187 0.91 -14.21 -19.22
C GLU A 187 2.43 -14.01 -19.33
N ARG A 188 2.85 -12.87 -19.89
CA ARG A 188 4.27 -12.59 -20.15
C ARG A 188 5.10 -12.67 -18.85
N PRO A 189 6.22 -13.42 -18.84
CA PRO A 189 7.11 -13.49 -17.69
C PRO A 189 7.58 -12.10 -17.26
N ARG A 190 7.43 -11.78 -15.97
CA ARG A 190 7.82 -10.47 -15.40
C ARG A 190 9.27 -10.52 -14.95
N VAL A 191 10.20 -10.60 -15.91
CA VAL A 191 11.64 -10.49 -15.63
C VAL A 191 12.04 -9.01 -15.70
N GLY A 192 12.45 -8.44 -14.56
CA GLY A 192 12.82 -7.02 -14.42
C GLY A 192 11.64 -6.08 -14.06
N PRO A 193 11.86 -4.74 -14.06
CA PRO A 193 10.83 -3.76 -13.71
C PRO A 193 9.55 -3.94 -14.53
N MET A 194 8.42 -4.07 -13.83
CA MET A 194 7.14 -4.51 -14.38
C MET A 194 6.69 -3.62 -15.55
N ARG A 195 6.53 -4.23 -16.73
CA ARG A 195 6.08 -3.54 -17.95
C ARG A 195 4.54 -3.61 -18.04
N ASP A 196 3.96 -2.44 -18.31
CA ASP A 196 2.59 -2.15 -18.80
C ASP A 196 1.36 -2.77 -18.14
N ILE A 197 1.28 -2.60 -16.81
CA ILE A 197 0.14 -3.03 -15.98
C ILE A 197 -1.13 -2.23 -16.30
N VAL A 198 -0.99 -0.98 -16.76
CA VAL A 198 -2.12 -0.07 -16.99
C VAL A 198 -3.00 -0.56 -18.15
N ALA A 199 -2.41 -1.21 -19.14
CA ALA A 199 -3.14 -1.79 -20.27
C ALA A 199 -3.96 -3.03 -19.88
N THR A 200 -3.66 -3.64 -18.73
CA THR A 200 -4.22 -4.92 -18.28
C THR A 200 -5.22 -4.79 -17.12
N ILE A 201 -5.60 -3.55 -16.76
CA ILE A 201 -6.66 -3.29 -15.77
C ILE A 201 -7.99 -3.86 -16.26
N GLN A 202 -8.64 -4.65 -15.41
CA GLN A 202 -9.94 -5.25 -15.68
C GLN A 202 -11.10 -4.35 -15.26
N PRO A 203 -12.33 -4.55 -15.76
CA PRO A 203 -13.48 -3.72 -15.39
C PRO A 203 -13.72 -3.63 -13.88
N GLU A 204 -13.73 -4.77 -13.16
CA GLU A 204 -13.89 -4.82 -11.70
C GLU A 204 -12.77 -4.07 -10.95
N GLN A 205 -11.54 -4.13 -11.50
CA GLN A 205 -10.39 -3.44 -10.95
C GLN A 205 -10.48 -1.92 -11.20
N ASP A 206 -10.97 -1.48 -12.36
CA ASP A 206 -11.12 -0.05 -12.70
C ASP A 206 -12.11 0.64 -11.75
N GLU A 207 -13.19 -0.04 -11.34
CA GLU A 207 -14.14 0.48 -10.36
C GLU A 207 -13.47 0.77 -9.02
N ILE A 208 -12.65 -0.18 -8.53
CA ILE A 208 -11.86 0.01 -7.31
C ILE A 208 -10.80 1.12 -7.50
N VAL A 209 -10.11 1.16 -8.63
CA VAL A 209 -9.08 2.17 -8.92
C VAL A 209 -9.68 3.57 -8.92
N ARG A 210 -10.86 3.76 -9.53
CA ARG A 210 -11.51 5.06 -9.69
C ARG A 210 -12.44 5.46 -8.56
N ALA A 211 -12.67 4.59 -7.56
CA ALA A 211 -13.49 4.95 -6.41
C ALA A 211 -12.94 6.21 -5.71
N GLY A 212 -13.82 7.09 -5.24
CA GLY A 212 -13.41 8.39 -4.70
C GLY A 212 -12.48 8.32 -3.48
N ILE A 213 -11.75 9.41 -3.20
CA ILE A 213 -10.84 9.51 -2.05
C ILE A 213 -11.57 9.54 -0.68
N GLY A 214 -12.88 9.77 -0.66
CA GLY A 214 -13.65 9.96 0.56
C GLY A 214 -13.85 8.70 1.41
N GLY A 215 -13.70 7.51 0.82
CA GLY A 215 -13.84 6.22 1.49
C GLY A 215 -12.53 5.46 1.60
N THR A 216 -12.40 4.67 2.67
CA THR A 216 -11.40 3.60 2.73
C THR A 216 -11.95 2.37 2.01
N VAL A 217 -11.12 1.74 1.19
CA VAL A 217 -11.46 0.50 0.49
C VAL A 217 -10.49 -0.58 0.94
N CYS A 218 -11.01 -1.76 1.24
CA CYS A 218 -10.26 -2.96 1.53
C CYS A 218 -10.47 -3.94 0.38
N VAL A 219 -9.39 -4.28 -0.32
CA VAL A 219 -9.41 -5.20 -1.45
C VAL A 219 -8.92 -6.56 -0.97
N GLN A 220 -9.86 -7.49 -0.84
CA GLN A 220 -9.57 -8.90 -0.62
C GLN A 220 -9.35 -9.54 -1.98
N GLY A 221 -8.13 -9.98 -2.28
CA GLY A 221 -7.80 -10.54 -3.58
C GLY A 221 -7.00 -11.81 -3.45
N ALA A 222 -7.48 -12.89 -4.07
CA ALA A 222 -6.75 -14.16 -4.13
C ALA A 222 -5.42 -14.03 -4.90
N PRO A 223 -4.53 -15.03 -4.84
CA PRO A 223 -3.26 -14.97 -5.53
C PRO A 223 -3.43 -14.79 -7.04
N GLY A 224 -2.72 -13.81 -7.61
CA GLY A 224 -2.75 -13.56 -9.04
C GLY A 224 -3.93 -12.73 -9.56
N THR A 225 -4.79 -12.17 -8.69
CA THR A 225 -5.86 -11.22 -9.10
C THR A 225 -5.35 -9.79 -9.32
N GLY A 226 -4.08 -9.51 -9.07
CA GLY A 226 -3.50 -8.19 -9.30
C GLY A 226 -3.77 -7.15 -8.20
N LYS A 227 -4.13 -7.57 -6.99
CA LYS A 227 -4.42 -6.68 -5.83
C LYS A 227 -3.40 -5.53 -5.63
N THR A 228 -2.10 -5.82 -5.65
CA THR A 228 -1.05 -4.80 -5.53
C THR A 228 -1.10 -3.80 -6.67
N ALA A 229 -1.28 -4.28 -7.92
CA ALA A 229 -1.42 -3.41 -9.08
C ALA A 229 -2.63 -2.48 -8.96
N VAL A 230 -3.77 -3.00 -8.50
CA VAL A 230 -4.98 -2.21 -8.22
C VAL A 230 -4.67 -1.10 -7.22
N GLY A 231 -3.99 -1.41 -6.12
CA GLY A 231 -3.60 -0.42 -5.12
C GLY A 231 -2.70 0.70 -5.66
N LEU A 232 -1.69 0.35 -6.47
CA LEU A 232 -0.78 1.34 -7.06
C LEU A 232 -1.48 2.21 -8.11
N HIS A 233 -2.31 1.61 -8.96
CA HIS A 233 -3.11 2.35 -9.93
C HIS A 233 -4.10 3.28 -9.23
N ARG A 234 -4.72 2.82 -8.15
CA ARG A 234 -5.59 3.66 -7.31
C ARG A 234 -4.83 4.87 -6.77
N VAL A 235 -3.63 4.70 -6.23
CA VAL A 235 -2.79 5.84 -5.80
C VAL A 235 -2.52 6.81 -6.94
N ALA A 236 -2.10 6.30 -8.09
CA ALA A 236 -1.82 7.14 -9.25
C ALA A 236 -3.06 7.88 -9.76
N TYR A 237 -4.23 7.25 -9.72
CA TYR A 237 -5.51 7.88 -10.04
C TYR A 237 -5.87 8.96 -9.01
N LEU A 238 -5.75 8.69 -7.71
CA LEU A 238 -6.07 9.64 -6.66
C LEU A 238 -5.13 10.86 -6.67
N LEU A 239 -3.84 10.67 -6.97
CA LEU A 239 -2.87 11.76 -7.14
C LEU A 239 -3.17 12.63 -8.36
N TYR A 240 -3.76 12.05 -9.41
CA TYR A 240 -4.27 12.80 -10.55
C TYR A 240 -5.57 13.54 -10.23
N ALA A 241 -6.60 12.83 -9.76
CA ALA A 241 -7.94 13.37 -9.53
C ALA A 241 -8.03 14.33 -8.33
N HIS A 242 -7.15 14.16 -7.33
CA HIS A 242 -7.16 14.94 -6.08
C HIS A 242 -5.79 15.57 -5.76
N ARG A 243 -5.05 15.97 -6.81
CA ARG A 243 -3.70 16.54 -6.72
C ARG A 243 -3.56 17.63 -5.65
N GLU A 244 -4.46 18.60 -5.63
CA GLU A 244 -4.38 19.75 -4.70
C GLU A 244 -4.48 19.36 -3.23
N ARG A 245 -5.27 18.32 -2.93
CA ARG A 245 -5.46 17.81 -1.57
C ARG A 245 -4.23 17.00 -1.16
N LEU A 246 -3.85 16.03 -1.98
CA LEU A 246 -2.76 15.10 -1.67
C LEU A 246 -1.37 15.74 -1.69
N ALA A 247 -1.16 16.80 -2.48
CA ALA A 247 0.09 17.57 -2.45
C ALA A 247 0.35 18.22 -1.07
N ARG A 248 -0.72 18.55 -0.31
CA ARG A 248 -0.61 19.16 1.02
C ARG A 248 -0.54 18.13 2.15
N THR A 249 -1.31 17.05 2.02
CA THR A 249 -1.48 16.06 3.10
C THR A 249 -0.58 14.83 2.93
N GLY A 250 0.05 14.64 1.78
CA GLY A 250 0.92 13.49 1.49
C GLY A 250 0.17 12.18 1.21
N THR A 251 0.90 11.25 0.59
CA THR A 251 0.48 9.86 0.33
C THR A 251 1.62 8.92 0.72
N LEU A 252 1.28 7.78 1.32
CA LEU A 252 2.22 6.76 1.77
C LEU A 252 1.81 5.38 1.27
N VAL A 253 2.76 4.62 0.73
CA VAL A 253 2.61 3.19 0.43
C VAL A 253 3.37 2.39 1.49
N ILE A 254 2.67 1.49 2.15
CA ILE A 254 3.20 0.60 3.17
C ILE A 254 3.28 -0.81 2.59
N GLY A 255 4.50 -1.33 2.53
CA GLY A 255 4.79 -2.67 2.02
C GLY A 255 5.27 -3.64 3.10
N PRO A 256 5.26 -4.95 2.83
CA PRO A 256 5.66 -5.98 3.79
C PRO A 256 7.18 -6.02 4.05
N ASN A 257 8.00 -5.62 3.07
CA ASN A 257 9.46 -5.65 3.17
C ASN A 257 10.13 -4.68 2.20
N ARG A 258 11.45 -4.48 2.35
CA ARG A 258 12.23 -3.54 1.53
C ARG A 258 12.37 -3.98 0.07
N SER A 259 12.43 -5.27 -0.22
CA SER A 259 12.51 -5.77 -1.60
C SER A 259 11.25 -5.42 -2.38
N PHE A 260 10.08 -5.53 -1.75
CA PHE A 260 8.81 -5.08 -2.30
C PHE A 260 8.80 -3.56 -2.54
N LEU A 261 9.26 -2.75 -1.57
CA LEU A 261 9.31 -1.29 -1.74
C LEU A 261 10.26 -0.87 -2.86
N HIS A 262 11.43 -1.51 -2.98
CA HIS A 262 12.34 -1.27 -4.09
C HIS A 262 11.69 -1.55 -5.45
N TYR A 263 10.87 -2.59 -5.51
CA TYR A 263 10.07 -2.88 -6.68
C TYR A 263 9.02 -1.77 -6.95
N ILE A 264 8.33 -1.25 -5.94
CA ILE A 264 7.38 -0.13 -6.07
C ILE A 264 8.06 1.16 -6.57
N GLU A 265 9.27 1.45 -6.10
CA GLU A 265 10.10 2.58 -6.56
C GLU A 265 10.32 2.56 -8.09
N GLN A 266 10.31 1.39 -8.71
CA GLN A 266 10.47 1.25 -10.16
C GLN A 266 9.14 1.40 -10.93
N VAL A 267 8.01 1.11 -10.27
CA VAL A 267 6.67 1.08 -10.91
C VAL A 267 5.96 2.43 -10.85
N LEU A 268 5.95 3.11 -9.71
CA LEU A 268 5.25 4.39 -9.56
C LEU A 268 5.72 5.48 -10.57
N PRO A 269 7.02 5.63 -10.84
CA PRO A 269 7.49 6.55 -11.88
C PRO A 269 6.94 6.20 -13.27
N ALA A 270 6.79 4.90 -13.56
CA ALA A 270 6.23 4.42 -14.82
C ALA A 270 4.73 4.71 -14.95
N LEU A 271 4.04 4.99 -13.83
CA LEU A 271 2.65 5.47 -13.75
C LEU A 271 2.54 7.01 -13.74
N GLY A 272 3.68 7.71 -13.82
CA GLY A 272 3.75 9.17 -13.82
C GLY A 272 3.78 9.80 -12.43
N GLU A 273 4.04 9.03 -11.37
CA GLU A 273 4.09 9.49 -9.98
C GLU A 273 5.48 9.35 -9.37
N LEU A 274 6.07 10.47 -8.93
CA LEU A 274 7.47 10.53 -8.46
C LEU A 274 7.60 10.81 -6.96
N ASN A 275 6.54 11.33 -6.33
CA ASN A 275 6.58 11.92 -4.98
C ASN A 275 5.70 11.15 -3.98
N VAL A 276 5.76 9.82 -4.00
CA VAL A 276 5.01 8.96 -3.06
C VAL A 276 5.97 8.43 -2.01
N ALA A 277 5.68 8.71 -0.73
CA ALA A 277 6.46 8.15 0.36
C ALA A 277 6.25 6.64 0.47
N GLN A 278 7.29 5.93 0.85
CA GLN A 278 7.28 4.48 0.98
C GLN A 278 7.90 4.08 2.31
N ALA A 279 7.29 3.12 3.00
CA ALA A 279 7.79 2.64 4.30
C ALA A 279 7.34 1.20 4.56
N THR A 280 8.07 0.47 5.38
CA THR A 280 7.54 -0.72 6.05
C THR A 280 6.86 -0.32 7.36
N VAL A 281 6.05 -1.21 7.96
CA VAL A 281 5.51 -0.94 9.31
C VAL A 281 6.62 -0.75 10.33
N ASP A 282 7.74 -1.46 10.19
CA ASP A 282 8.92 -1.31 11.05
C ASP A 282 9.52 0.09 10.94
N ASP A 283 9.64 0.63 9.72
CA ASP A 283 10.11 2.01 9.51
C ASP A 283 9.16 3.04 10.12
N LEU A 284 7.84 2.76 10.15
CA LEU A 284 6.86 3.66 10.78
C LEU A 284 7.06 3.75 12.29
N VAL A 285 7.38 2.64 12.95
CA VAL A 285 7.49 2.55 14.41
C VAL A 285 8.93 2.66 14.91
N ALA A 286 9.88 3.03 14.04
CA ALA A 286 11.32 3.12 14.32
C ALA A 286 11.72 4.29 15.25
N HIS A 287 11.06 4.41 16.40
CA HIS A 287 11.42 5.34 17.49
C HIS A 287 12.67 4.89 18.26
N VAL A 288 12.96 3.60 18.21
CA VAL A 288 14.09 2.94 18.88
C VAL A 288 14.74 1.93 17.94
N GLU A 289 16.01 1.62 18.20
CA GLU A 289 16.72 0.60 17.46
C GLU A 289 16.35 -0.80 17.97
N VAL A 290 15.83 -1.64 17.07
CA VAL A 290 15.44 -3.02 17.36
C VAL A 290 16.69 -3.92 17.37
N ARG A 291 16.95 -4.57 18.50
CA ARG A 291 18.12 -5.44 18.74
C ARG A 291 17.79 -6.71 19.54
N GLY A 292 16.55 -6.85 19.97
CA GLY A 292 16.04 -7.98 20.74
C GLY A 292 14.99 -8.76 19.96
N GLU A 293 14.70 -9.95 20.44
CA GLU A 293 13.66 -10.83 19.94
C GLU A 293 12.78 -11.25 21.11
N ASP A 294 11.48 -11.31 20.88
CA ASP A 294 10.51 -11.81 21.85
C ASP A 294 10.23 -13.29 21.60
N SER A 295 9.75 -13.99 22.64
CA SER A 295 9.07 -15.27 22.43
C SER A 295 7.84 -15.05 21.53
N PRO A 296 7.39 -16.05 20.75
CA PRO A 296 6.17 -15.93 19.97
C PRO A 296 4.94 -15.55 20.80
N ALA A 297 4.85 -16.03 22.05
CA ALA A 297 3.77 -15.72 22.97
C ALA A 297 3.83 -14.26 23.45
N ALA A 298 5.00 -13.76 23.83
CA ALA A 298 5.19 -12.37 24.22
C ALA A 298 4.92 -11.41 23.05
N ALA A 299 5.41 -11.72 21.84
CA ALA A 299 5.15 -10.93 20.63
C ALA A 299 3.65 -10.85 20.31
N ARG A 300 2.92 -11.97 20.41
CA ARG A 300 1.46 -12.00 20.22
C ARG A 300 0.73 -11.14 21.25
N LEU A 301 1.11 -11.23 22.53
CA LEU A 301 0.49 -10.43 23.59
C LEU A 301 0.78 -8.93 23.44
N LYS A 302 2.02 -8.57 23.09
CA LYS A 302 2.38 -7.16 22.83
C LYS A 302 1.70 -6.62 21.57
N GLY A 303 1.41 -7.47 20.58
CA GLY A 303 0.65 -7.13 19.37
C GLY A 303 -0.85 -7.00 19.56
N ASP A 304 -1.39 -7.44 20.71
CA ASP A 304 -2.83 -7.40 21.03
C ASP A 304 -3.32 -5.97 21.30
N ALA A 305 -4.52 -5.62 20.80
CA ALA A 305 -5.11 -4.30 20.98
C ALA A 305 -5.36 -3.93 22.45
N ARG A 306 -5.48 -4.91 23.35
CA ARG A 306 -5.59 -4.70 24.81
C ARG A 306 -4.42 -3.89 25.36
N MET A 307 -3.22 -4.01 24.77
CA MET A 307 -2.06 -3.22 25.18
C MET A 307 -2.24 -1.72 25.01
N ALA A 308 -3.07 -1.28 24.06
CA ALA A 308 -3.37 0.15 23.89
C ALA A 308 -4.07 0.73 25.14
N GLU A 309 -4.93 -0.04 25.80
CA GLU A 309 -5.58 0.40 27.04
C GLU A 309 -4.61 0.42 28.22
N VAL A 310 -3.73 -0.60 28.33
CA VAL A 310 -2.67 -0.63 29.35
C VAL A 310 -1.75 0.60 29.21
N LEU A 311 -1.32 0.92 27.99
CA LEU A 311 -0.50 2.09 27.70
C LEU A 311 -1.23 3.41 27.99
N ARG A 312 -2.52 3.51 27.65
CA ARG A 312 -3.35 4.68 27.96
C ARG A 312 -3.40 4.95 29.47
N ARG A 313 -3.59 3.91 30.28
CA ARG A 313 -3.56 4.00 31.75
C ARG A 313 -2.17 4.39 32.25
N ALA A 314 -1.13 3.75 31.71
CA ALA A 314 0.27 4.00 32.09
C ALA A 314 0.72 5.43 31.83
N VAL A 315 0.38 6.02 30.67
CA VAL A 315 0.72 7.42 30.33
C VAL A 315 0.12 8.40 31.35
N ARG A 316 -1.08 8.11 31.86
CA ARG A 316 -1.81 9.00 32.80
C ARG A 316 -1.44 8.78 34.27
N SER A 317 -0.70 7.72 34.59
CA SER A 317 -0.34 7.34 35.98
C SER A 317 0.43 8.39 36.77
N GLY A 318 1.18 9.26 36.07
CA GLY A 318 1.95 10.33 36.70
C GLY A 318 1.15 11.59 37.03
N VAL A 319 -0.12 11.69 36.64
CA VAL A 319 -0.95 12.87 36.93
C VAL A 319 -1.35 12.85 38.40
N THR A 320 -1.12 13.96 39.10
CA THR A 320 -1.44 14.12 40.53
C THR A 320 -2.42 15.28 40.74
N MET A 321 -3.17 15.22 41.84
CA MET A 321 -4.08 16.29 42.23
C MET A 321 -3.35 17.34 43.08
N PRO A 322 -3.73 18.62 43.00
CA PRO A 322 -3.09 19.69 43.75
C PRO A 322 -3.49 19.67 45.23
N ASP A 323 -2.50 19.70 46.12
CA ASP A 323 -2.71 19.88 47.57
C ASP A 323 -2.55 21.35 48.00
N GLU A 324 -1.90 22.17 47.17
CA GLU A 324 -1.60 23.58 47.46
C GLU A 324 -2.12 24.51 46.36
N ALA A 325 -2.43 25.74 46.76
CA ALA A 325 -2.83 26.80 45.84
C ALA A 325 -1.62 27.34 45.05
N VAL A 326 -1.85 27.72 43.79
CA VAL A 326 -0.83 28.38 42.97
C VAL A 326 -0.89 29.88 43.19
N VAL A 327 0.26 30.48 43.55
CA VAL A 327 0.37 31.93 43.77
C VAL A 327 1.28 32.54 42.70
N VAL A 328 0.70 33.36 41.83
CA VAL A 328 1.42 34.10 40.79
C VAL A 328 1.74 35.50 41.31
N VAL A 329 3.02 35.83 41.39
CA VAL A 329 3.49 37.18 41.73
C VAL A 329 3.70 37.98 40.44
N ARG A 330 3.07 39.15 40.35
CA ARG A 330 3.24 40.08 39.23
C ARG A 330 3.22 41.53 39.74
N GLY A 331 4.31 42.26 39.54
CA GLY A 331 4.49 43.58 40.16
C GLY A 331 4.45 43.47 41.69
N SER A 332 3.63 44.31 42.33
CA SER A 332 3.38 44.25 43.79
C SER A 332 2.21 43.34 44.18
N ARG A 333 1.46 42.79 43.22
CA ARG A 333 0.25 41.99 43.46
C ARG A 333 0.57 40.49 43.47
N ARG A 334 -0.22 39.74 44.24
CA ARG A 334 -0.18 38.28 44.33
C ARG A 334 -1.55 37.72 43.99
N TRP A 335 -1.61 36.88 42.97
CA TRP A 335 -2.83 36.25 42.48
C TRP A 335 -2.84 34.79 42.92
N ARG A 336 -3.84 34.40 43.71
CA ARG A 336 -3.94 33.04 44.26
C ARG A 336 -5.06 32.28 43.55
N VAL A 337 -4.72 31.14 42.97
CA VAL A 337 -5.67 30.15 42.44
C VAL A 337 -5.76 28.99 43.44
N PRO A 338 -6.92 28.76 44.08
CA PRO A 338 -7.11 27.67 45.05
C PRO A 338 -6.85 26.28 44.46
N ALA A 339 -6.44 25.33 45.31
CA ALA A 339 -6.20 23.94 44.90
C ALA A 339 -7.44 23.28 44.28
N CYS A 340 -8.64 23.51 44.85
CA CYS A 340 -9.89 22.92 44.34
C CYS A 340 -10.21 23.32 42.89
N GLU A 341 -9.94 24.57 42.51
CA GLU A 341 -10.16 25.07 41.15
C GLU A 341 -9.15 24.45 40.17
N ILE A 342 -7.91 24.25 40.61
CA ILE A 342 -6.88 23.55 39.81
C ILE A 342 -7.24 22.07 39.68
N GLU A 343 -7.77 21.45 40.74
CA GLU A 343 -8.23 20.07 40.73
C GLU A 343 -9.34 19.87 39.69
N GLU A 344 -10.33 20.78 39.65
CA GLU A 344 -11.37 20.80 38.62
C GLU A 344 -10.76 20.89 37.21
N MET A 345 -9.79 21.79 36.99
CA MET A 345 -9.09 21.90 35.71
C MET A 345 -8.39 20.60 35.30
N VAL A 346 -7.71 19.93 36.24
CA VAL A 346 -7.01 18.65 35.99
C VAL A 346 -8.02 17.54 35.68
N ARG A 347 -9.11 17.43 36.45
CA ARG A 347 -10.18 16.44 36.23
C ARG A 347 -10.85 16.64 34.87
N GLU A 348 -11.14 17.87 34.49
CA GLU A 348 -11.70 18.18 33.17
C GLU A 348 -10.75 17.78 32.02
N LEU A 349 -9.44 18.04 32.16
CA LEU A 349 -8.46 17.65 31.15
C LEU A 349 -8.32 16.14 31.04
N LEU A 350 -8.40 15.41 32.15
CA LEU A 350 -8.38 13.93 32.17
C LEU A 350 -9.65 13.31 31.57
N ALA A 351 -10.80 13.95 31.75
CA ALA A 351 -12.08 13.48 31.21
C ALA A 351 -12.22 13.68 29.70
N ARG A 352 -11.41 14.57 29.10
CA ARG A 352 -11.41 14.83 27.66
C ARG A 352 -10.57 13.79 26.91
N ASP A 353 -11.00 13.44 25.71
CA ASP A 353 -10.21 12.60 24.79
C ASP A 353 -9.16 13.43 24.03
N ILE A 354 -8.23 14.03 24.79
CA ILE A 354 -7.09 14.78 24.26
C ILE A 354 -5.79 14.04 24.59
N ARG A 355 -4.75 14.25 23.77
CA ARG A 355 -3.43 13.68 24.00
C ARG A 355 -2.78 14.29 25.24
N TYR A 356 -1.95 13.48 25.91
CA TYR A 356 -1.36 13.84 27.20
C TYR A 356 -0.52 15.12 27.14
N GLY A 357 0.28 15.28 26.09
CA GLY A 357 1.10 16.47 25.85
C GLY A 357 0.26 17.72 25.61
N ALA A 358 -0.80 17.62 24.80
CA ALA A 358 -1.72 18.72 24.55
C ALA A 358 -2.46 19.14 25.84
N ALA A 359 -2.89 18.17 26.67
CA ALA A 359 -3.48 18.45 27.98
C ALA A 359 -2.48 19.18 28.90
N ARG A 360 -1.23 18.72 28.92
CA ARG A 360 -0.13 19.33 29.67
C ARG A 360 0.16 20.78 29.23
N GLU A 361 0.06 21.07 27.93
CA GLU A 361 0.23 22.42 27.38
C GLU A 361 -0.98 23.33 27.64
N ALA A 362 -2.18 22.75 27.74
CA ALA A 362 -3.40 23.49 28.05
C ALA A 362 -3.51 23.89 29.53
N LEU A 363 -3.01 23.07 30.46
CA LEU A 363 -3.08 23.34 31.91
C LEU A 363 -2.50 24.71 32.32
N PRO A 364 -1.28 25.15 31.91
CA PRO A 364 -0.77 26.47 32.26
C PRO A 364 -1.64 27.61 31.73
N GLN A 365 -2.27 27.43 30.55
CA GLN A 365 -3.17 28.42 29.98
C GLN A 365 -4.48 28.53 30.78
N ARG A 366 -5.00 27.42 31.30
CA ARG A 366 -6.18 27.41 32.19
C ARG A 366 -5.90 28.09 33.53
N ILE A 367 -4.75 27.78 34.15
CA ILE A 367 -4.32 28.44 35.39
C ILE A 367 -4.11 29.94 35.15
N ALA A 368 -3.53 30.30 34.00
CA ALA A 368 -3.36 31.70 33.62
C ALA A 368 -4.70 32.42 33.46
N HIS A 369 -5.66 31.80 32.76
CA HIS A 369 -7.00 32.35 32.61
C HIS A 369 -7.68 32.59 33.97
N ALA A 370 -7.59 31.65 34.91
CA ALA A 370 -8.09 31.84 36.28
C ALA A 370 -7.43 33.00 37.04
N VAL A 371 -6.16 33.30 36.76
CA VAL A 371 -5.48 34.49 37.28
C VAL A 371 -5.99 35.76 36.60
N LEU A 372 -6.25 35.72 35.30
CA LEU A 372 -6.77 36.87 34.53
C LEU A 372 -8.17 37.28 35.01
N VAL A 373 -9.07 36.33 35.23
CA VAL A 373 -10.40 36.60 35.80
C VAL A 373 -10.27 37.40 37.11
N ARG A 374 -9.33 37.03 37.98
CA ARG A 374 -9.06 37.74 39.23
C ARG A 374 -8.44 39.13 39.02
N MET A 375 -7.61 39.28 37.99
CA MET A 375 -7.07 40.59 37.57
C MET A 375 -8.20 41.53 37.13
N GLU A 376 -9.15 41.01 36.34
CA GLU A 376 -10.33 41.75 35.87
C GLU A 376 -11.24 42.16 37.02
N GLU A 377 -11.52 41.24 37.96
CA GLU A 377 -12.28 41.54 39.19
C GLU A 377 -11.62 42.65 40.03
N ALA A 378 -10.29 42.76 39.96
CA ALA A 378 -9.51 43.80 40.62
C ALA A 378 -9.34 45.08 39.77
N GLY A 379 -10.07 45.19 38.65
CA GLY A 379 -10.12 46.36 37.77
C GLY A 379 -8.98 46.47 36.76
N GLU A 380 -8.21 45.41 36.51
CA GLU A 380 -7.22 45.38 35.42
C GLU A 380 -7.88 44.95 34.09
N ALA A 381 -7.24 45.28 32.96
CA ALA A 381 -7.69 44.87 31.62
C ALA A 381 -6.58 44.04 30.95
N PRO A 382 -6.40 42.76 31.34
CA PRO A 382 -5.38 41.89 30.77
C PRO A 382 -5.72 41.50 29.32
N ASP A 383 -4.69 41.29 28.49
CA ASP A 383 -4.81 40.81 27.11
C ASP A 383 -4.14 39.43 26.94
N ASP A 384 -4.15 38.89 25.72
CA ASP A 384 -3.53 37.59 25.41
C ASP A 384 -2.03 37.56 25.75
N ARG A 385 -1.32 38.70 25.65
CA ARG A 385 0.10 38.79 26.01
C ARG A 385 0.29 38.65 27.52
N VAL A 386 -0.63 39.21 28.31
CA VAL A 386 -0.67 39.01 29.75
C VAL A 386 -0.92 37.54 30.10
N GLN A 387 -1.90 36.90 29.46
CA GLN A 387 -2.18 35.48 29.69
C GLN A 387 -0.94 34.62 29.43
N ASP A 388 -0.29 34.84 28.29
CA ASP A 388 0.93 34.15 27.91
C ASP A 388 2.09 34.37 28.89
N ALA A 389 2.22 35.58 29.42
CA ALA A 389 3.22 35.89 30.45
C ALA A 389 2.93 35.17 31.78
N VAL A 390 1.66 35.09 32.18
CA VAL A 390 1.23 34.36 33.37
C VAL A 390 1.42 32.85 33.20
N ALA A 391 1.05 32.29 32.04
CA ALA A 391 1.23 30.87 31.73
C ALA A 391 2.73 30.47 31.76
N ARG A 392 3.63 31.39 31.40
CA ARG A 392 5.08 31.18 31.45
C ARG A 392 5.71 31.46 32.82
N ASN A 393 4.94 31.91 33.82
CA ASN A 393 5.41 32.22 35.17
C ASN A 393 5.99 30.98 35.87
N ALA A 394 7.02 31.18 36.69
CA ALA A 394 7.71 30.10 37.40
C ALA A 394 6.79 29.30 38.32
N ALA A 395 5.83 29.95 39.01
CA ALA A 395 4.89 29.27 39.90
C ALA A 395 3.93 28.34 39.12
N VAL A 396 3.42 28.81 37.97
CA VAL A 396 2.56 28.01 37.09
C VAL A 396 3.35 26.84 36.50
N LYS A 397 4.56 27.08 35.98
CA LYS A 397 5.43 26.01 35.47
C LYS A 397 5.78 24.97 36.52
N ALA A 398 6.04 25.38 37.76
CA ALA A 398 6.32 24.48 38.87
C ALA A 398 5.10 23.61 39.19
N ALA A 399 3.91 24.21 39.27
CA ALA A 399 2.66 23.48 39.48
C ALA A 399 2.40 22.45 38.36
N VAL A 400 2.48 22.87 37.09
CA VAL A 400 2.30 21.97 35.94
C VAL A 400 3.32 20.84 35.93
N LYS A 401 4.59 21.10 36.30
CA LYS A 401 5.64 20.07 36.37
C LYS A 401 5.31 18.99 37.40
N THR A 402 4.72 19.36 38.53
CA THR A 402 4.31 18.43 39.60
C THR A 402 3.03 17.69 39.24
N LEU A 403 2.00 18.42 38.81
CA LEU A 403 0.66 17.88 38.56
C LEU A 403 0.59 17.04 37.27
N TRP A 404 1.38 17.43 36.26
CA TRP A 404 1.33 16.84 34.93
C TRP A 404 2.76 16.70 34.35
N PRO A 405 3.56 15.75 34.89
CA PRO A 405 4.96 15.58 34.51
C PRO A 405 5.11 15.26 33.01
N ALA A 406 6.28 15.55 32.43
CA ALA A 406 6.54 15.15 31.04
C ALA A 406 6.74 13.62 30.95
N VAL A 407 6.18 13.00 29.92
CA VAL A 407 6.28 11.55 29.68
C VAL A 407 7.17 11.31 28.46
N ASP A 408 8.15 10.43 28.63
CA ASP A 408 9.00 9.89 27.58
C ASP A 408 8.46 8.50 27.21
N PRO A 409 7.98 8.29 25.96
CA PRO A 409 7.33 7.04 25.56
C PRO A 409 8.21 5.80 25.75
N ALA A 410 9.48 5.87 25.35
CA ALA A 410 10.40 4.74 25.45
C ALA A 410 10.74 4.40 26.91
N LYS A 411 10.89 5.40 27.79
CA LYS A 411 11.08 5.17 29.22
C LYS A 411 9.83 4.62 29.90
N LEU A 412 8.65 5.05 29.47
CA LEU A 412 7.38 4.53 29.98
C LEU A 412 7.23 3.04 29.65
N VAL A 413 7.44 2.66 28.38
CA VAL A 413 7.37 1.26 27.95
C VAL A 413 8.46 0.43 28.62
N LEU A 414 9.68 0.97 28.76
CA LEU A 414 10.75 0.30 29.51
C LEU A 414 10.31 -0.03 30.94
N ARG A 415 9.73 0.94 31.65
CA ARG A 415 9.21 0.73 33.00
C ARG A 415 8.10 -0.31 33.01
N LEU A 416 7.14 -0.20 32.08
CA LEU A 416 6.02 -1.13 31.96
C LEU A 416 6.48 -2.59 31.79
N LEU A 417 7.54 -2.82 31.01
CA LEU A 417 8.06 -4.17 30.77
C LEU A 417 9.09 -4.62 31.82
N SER A 418 9.50 -3.75 32.75
CA SER A 418 10.54 -4.05 33.75
C SER A 418 10.03 -4.13 35.19
N ASP A 419 8.91 -3.49 35.49
CA ASP A 419 8.35 -3.32 36.83
C ASP A 419 7.01 -4.06 36.92
N ALA A 420 7.02 -5.20 37.62
CA ALA A 420 5.86 -6.09 37.73
C ALA A 420 4.66 -5.43 38.42
N GLU A 421 4.89 -4.60 39.45
CA GLU A 421 3.81 -3.91 40.16
C GLU A 421 3.21 -2.81 39.27
N PHE A 422 4.06 -2.08 38.54
CA PHE A 422 3.61 -1.05 37.61
C PHE A 422 2.80 -1.65 36.45
N LEU A 423 3.23 -2.78 35.89
CA LEU A 423 2.45 -3.51 34.90
C LEU A 423 1.10 -3.98 35.47
N ALA A 424 1.12 -4.66 36.62
CA ALA A 424 -0.08 -5.22 37.23
C ALA A 424 -1.13 -4.13 37.52
N GLY A 425 -0.72 -2.99 38.08
CA GLY A 425 -1.62 -1.88 38.39
C GLY A 425 -2.22 -1.19 37.15
N HIS A 426 -1.66 -1.39 35.96
CA HIS A 426 -2.16 -0.78 34.72
C HIS A 426 -2.81 -1.79 33.77
N ALA A 427 -2.52 -3.07 33.96
CA ALA A 427 -3.14 -4.18 33.27
C ALA A 427 -4.33 -4.81 34.02
N GLU A 428 -4.71 -4.25 35.18
CA GLU A 428 -5.83 -4.74 35.99
C GLU A 428 -7.13 -4.84 35.18
N GLY A 429 -7.71 -6.04 35.16
CA GLY A 429 -8.93 -6.36 34.38
C GLY A 429 -8.73 -6.42 32.87
N VAL A 430 -7.50 -6.30 32.37
CA VAL A 430 -7.16 -6.31 30.93
C VAL A 430 -6.28 -7.51 30.58
N LEU A 431 -5.22 -7.76 31.35
CA LEU A 431 -4.33 -8.92 31.19
C LEU A 431 -4.35 -9.77 32.47
N THR A 432 -4.31 -11.07 32.29
CA THR A 432 -4.15 -12.05 33.38
C THR A 432 -2.73 -12.01 33.94
N ALA A 433 -2.54 -12.53 35.16
CA ALA A 433 -1.21 -12.61 35.78
C ALA A 433 -0.20 -13.44 34.96
N GLY A 434 -0.67 -14.48 34.27
CA GLY A 434 0.16 -15.29 33.36
C GLY A 434 0.63 -14.50 32.13
N GLU A 435 -0.28 -13.75 31.50
CA GLU A 435 0.06 -12.87 30.37
C GLU A 435 1.01 -11.75 30.79
N GLN A 436 0.83 -11.18 31.98
CA GLN A 436 1.74 -10.17 32.53
C GLN A 436 3.15 -10.74 32.73
N ALA A 437 3.26 -11.95 33.30
CA ALA A 437 4.55 -12.62 33.48
C ALA A 437 5.26 -12.93 32.16
N GLU A 438 4.51 -13.26 31.10
CA GLU A 438 5.06 -13.57 29.76
C GLU A 438 5.75 -12.36 29.10
N ILE A 439 5.20 -11.14 29.28
CA ILE A 439 5.75 -9.93 28.64
C ILE A 439 6.78 -9.19 29.50
N LEU A 440 6.92 -9.54 30.78
CA LEU A 440 7.91 -8.94 31.67
C LEU A 440 9.34 -9.38 31.31
N TRP A 441 10.26 -8.43 31.29
CA TRP A 441 11.66 -8.69 31.02
C TRP A 441 12.32 -9.36 32.24
N ALA A 442 12.79 -10.59 32.05
CA ALA A 442 13.57 -11.30 33.07
C ALA A 442 14.84 -10.57 33.50
N LYS A 443 15.44 -9.77 32.60
CA LYS A 443 16.62 -8.93 32.88
C LYS A 443 16.37 -7.50 32.38
N PRO A 444 15.78 -6.63 33.20
CA PRO A 444 15.52 -5.23 32.86
C PRO A 444 16.78 -4.49 32.41
N ALA A 445 16.65 -3.67 31.37
CA ALA A 445 17.72 -2.78 30.94
C ALA A 445 17.83 -1.57 31.88
N ARG A 446 19.04 -1.04 32.06
CA ARG A 446 19.28 0.13 32.93
C ARG A 446 18.73 1.45 32.35
N SER A 447 18.53 1.51 31.04
CA SER A 447 18.06 2.70 30.33
C SER A 447 17.44 2.32 28.98
N ALA A 448 16.61 3.22 28.43
CA ALA A 448 16.00 3.04 27.11
C ALA A 448 17.03 2.92 25.98
N ARG A 449 18.22 3.52 26.11
CA ARG A 449 19.31 3.41 25.13
C ARG A 449 20.01 2.05 25.16
N SER A 450 20.10 1.42 26.34
CA SER A 450 20.75 0.11 26.51
C SER A 450 19.79 -1.07 26.38
N ALA A 451 18.50 -0.79 26.23
CA ALA A 451 17.47 -1.80 26.08
C ALA A 451 17.61 -2.55 24.76
N LYS A 452 17.39 -3.86 24.81
CA LYS A 452 17.33 -4.73 23.63
C LYS A 452 15.87 -4.79 23.17
N TRP A 453 15.41 -3.70 22.55
CA TRP A 453 14.04 -3.59 22.06
C TRP A 453 13.75 -4.63 20.99
N SER A 454 12.61 -5.28 21.09
CA SER A 454 12.04 -6.10 20.02
C SER A 454 11.21 -5.26 19.05
N ALA A 455 10.82 -5.85 17.92
CA ALA A 455 9.88 -5.22 16.99
C ALA A 455 8.52 -4.93 17.64
N ALA A 456 8.02 -5.84 18.50
CA ALA A 456 6.76 -5.65 19.19
C ALA A 456 6.82 -4.49 20.21
N ASP A 457 7.96 -4.30 20.88
CA ASP A 457 8.16 -3.16 21.78
C ASP A 457 8.13 -1.83 21.03
N ALA A 458 8.71 -1.76 19.83
CA ALA A 458 8.70 -0.55 19.01
C ALA A 458 7.27 -0.10 18.67
N VAL A 459 6.36 -1.06 18.42
CA VAL A 459 4.93 -0.77 18.19
C VAL A 459 4.25 -0.21 19.46
N LEU A 460 4.58 -0.75 20.64
CA LEU A 460 4.08 -0.21 21.92
C LEU A 460 4.58 1.23 22.15
N ILE A 461 5.84 1.50 21.80
CA ILE A 461 6.44 2.84 21.89
C ILE A 461 5.75 3.80 20.91
N ASP A 462 5.41 3.38 19.70
CA ASP A 462 4.64 4.20 18.75
C ASP A 462 3.25 4.55 19.27
N GLU A 463 2.56 3.61 19.92
CA GLU A 463 1.26 3.88 20.58
C GLU A 463 1.44 4.88 21.74
N ALA A 464 2.43 4.66 22.61
CA ALA A 464 2.72 5.57 23.71
C ALA A 464 3.11 6.97 23.20
N ALA A 465 3.85 7.06 22.10
CA ALA A 465 4.22 8.31 21.47
C ALA A 465 2.99 9.09 21.01
N ASP A 466 2.02 8.43 20.36
CA ASP A 466 0.76 9.06 19.94
C ASP A 466 -0.14 9.47 21.10
N LEU A 467 -0.20 8.66 22.17
CA LEU A 467 -0.89 9.01 23.41
C LEU A 467 -0.31 10.27 24.05
N VAL A 468 1.00 10.49 23.92
CA VAL A 468 1.69 11.71 24.36
C VAL A 468 1.47 12.86 23.40
N ALA A 469 1.78 12.69 22.11
CA ALA A 469 1.69 13.71 21.08
C ALA A 469 1.08 13.12 19.81
N ARG A 470 0.00 13.72 19.32
CA ARG A 470 -0.78 13.20 18.19
C ARG A 470 0.10 12.96 16.97
N THR A 471 0.05 11.75 16.42
CA THR A 471 0.69 11.45 15.13
C THR A 471 0.02 12.25 14.01
N PRO A 472 0.78 12.92 13.13
CA PRO A 472 0.22 13.59 11.95
C PRO A 472 -0.50 12.60 11.02
N SER A 473 -1.64 13.03 10.47
CA SER A 473 -2.39 12.22 9.50
C SER A 473 -2.03 12.62 8.09
N LEU A 474 -1.86 11.62 7.23
CA LEU A 474 -1.70 11.74 5.79
C LEU A 474 -3.06 11.82 5.10
N GLY A 475 -3.05 12.19 3.81
CA GLY A 475 -4.24 12.26 2.98
C GLY A 475 -4.74 10.90 2.52
N HIS A 476 -3.80 10.03 2.16
CA HIS A 476 -4.09 8.65 1.74
C HIS A 476 -2.96 7.69 2.11
N VAL A 477 -3.31 6.46 2.51
CA VAL A 477 -2.34 5.40 2.84
C VAL A 477 -2.71 4.12 2.09
N VAL A 478 -1.76 3.52 1.38
CA VAL A 478 -1.90 2.15 0.87
C VAL A 478 -1.21 1.21 1.83
N LEU A 479 -1.87 0.09 2.13
CA LEU A 479 -1.31 -0.95 2.97
C LEU A 479 -1.43 -2.30 2.26
N ASP A 480 -0.30 -2.84 1.81
CA ASP A 480 -0.26 -4.17 1.19
C ASP A 480 0.07 -5.27 2.19
N GLU A 481 -0.33 -6.51 1.86
CA GLU A 481 -0.21 -7.71 2.70
C GLU A 481 -0.74 -7.50 4.12
N ALA A 482 -1.84 -6.74 4.23
CA ALA A 482 -2.36 -6.28 5.51
C ALA A 482 -2.72 -7.42 6.47
N GLN A 483 -3.12 -8.59 5.95
CA GLN A 483 -3.56 -9.73 6.75
C GLN A 483 -2.53 -10.23 7.77
N ASP A 484 -1.24 -9.93 7.57
CA ASP A 484 -0.15 -10.35 8.45
C ASP A 484 0.07 -9.42 9.65
N LEU A 485 -0.62 -8.27 9.69
CA LEU A 485 -0.43 -7.30 10.75
C LEU A 485 -1.17 -7.68 12.02
N SER A 486 -0.50 -7.43 13.14
CA SER A 486 -1.11 -7.47 14.47
C SER A 486 -2.09 -6.30 14.66
N PRO A 487 -3.06 -6.42 15.57
CA PRO A 487 -3.94 -5.32 15.96
C PRO A 487 -3.20 -4.02 16.29
N MET A 488 -2.09 -4.08 17.03
CA MET A 488 -1.30 -2.90 17.38
C MET A 488 -0.57 -2.28 16.17
N GLN A 489 -0.16 -3.08 15.19
CA GLN A 489 0.39 -2.57 13.93
C GLN A 489 -0.69 -1.90 13.07
N TYR A 490 -1.91 -2.44 13.00
CA TYR A 490 -3.03 -1.75 12.37
C TYR A 490 -3.31 -0.40 13.01
N ARG A 491 -3.22 -0.30 14.34
CA ARG A 491 -3.35 0.99 15.04
C ARG A 491 -2.23 1.95 14.66
N ALA A 492 -0.99 1.47 14.52
CA ALA A 492 0.14 2.28 14.05
C ALA A 492 -0.12 2.88 12.66
N VAL A 493 -0.64 2.07 11.73
CA VAL A 493 -1.03 2.56 10.40
C VAL A 493 -2.23 3.52 10.50
N GLY A 494 -3.25 3.15 11.27
CA GLY A 494 -4.50 3.90 11.44
C GLY A 494 -4.28 5.33 11.94
N ARG A 495 -3.34 5.51 12.88
CA ARG A 495 -2.93 6.84 13.36
C ARG A 495 -2.48 7.78 12.24
N ARG A 496 -1.75 7.24 11.26
CA ARG A 496 -1.22 7.98 10.10
C ARG A 496 -2.27 8.24 9.03
N CYS A 497 -3.48 7.68 9.15
CA CYS A 497 -4.60 7.97 8.25
C CYS A 497 -5.90 8.33 8.99
N THR A 498 -5.80 8.87 10.22
CA THR A 498 -6.96 9.21 11.06
C THR A 498 -7.98 10.09 10.31
N THR A 499 -7.54 11.14 9.62
CA THR A 499 -8.40 12.05 8.83
C THR A 499 -8.33 11.80 7.32
N GLY A 500 -7.44 10.91 6.89
CA GLY A 500 -7.28 10.49 5.49
C GLY A 500 -8.13 9.28 5.13
N SER A 501 -7.97 8.78 3.91
CA SER A 501 -8.48 7.46 3.51
C SER A 501 -7.37 6.43 3.41
N ALA A 502 -7.73 5.16 3.29
CA ALA A 502 -6.77 4.10 3.04
C ALA A 502 -7.22 3.17 1.91
N THR A 503 -6.26 2.53 1.27
CA THR A 503 -6.47 1.38 0.39
C THR A 503 -5.76 0.19 1.01
N ILE A 504 -6.52 -0.72 1.59
CA ILE A 504 -6.01 -1.92 2.25
C ILE A 504 -6.03 -3.05 1.23
N LEU A 505 -4.94 -3.79 1.09
CA LEU A 505 -4.80 -4.88 0.15
C LEU A 505 -4.34 -6.11 0.92
N GLY A 506 -4.92 -7.26 0.61
CA GLY A 506 -4.47 -8.50 1.21
C GLY A 506 -5.28 -9.71 0.81
N ASP A 507 -4.90 -10.82 1.40
CA ASP A 507 -5.61 -12.09 1.29
C ASP A 507 -5.64 -12.81 2.65
N LEU A 508 -6.80 -12.92 3.28
CA LEU A 508 -6.97 -13.62 4.56
C LEU A 508 -6.47 -15.08 4.51
N ALA A 509 -6.52 -15.75 3.35
CA ALA A 509 -6.01 -17.12 3.19
C ALA A 509 -4.48 -17.18 3.24
N GLN A 510 -3.78 -16.06 3.01
CA GLN A 510 -2.32 -15.95 3.05
C GLN A 510 -1.79 -15.36 4.37
N GLY A 511 -2.60 -15.28 5.42
CA GLY A 511 -2.19 -14.77 6.73
C GLY A 511 -1.37 -15.81 7.51
N THR A 512 -0.04 -15.71 7.46
CA THR A 512 0.88 -16.72 8.01
C THR A 512 1.55 -16.31 9.32
N THR A 513 1.33 -15.09 9.79
CA THR A 513 1.84 -14.65 11.08
C THR A 513 1.01 -15.19 12.25
N PRO A 514 1.59 -15.37 13.45
CA PRO A 514 0.86 -15.87 14.63
C PRO A 514 -0.30 -14.98 15.10
N TRP A 515 -0.40 -13.76 14.59
CA TRP A 515 -1.42 -12.74 14.88
C TRP A 515 -2.17 -12.32 13.61
N ALA A 516 -2.07 -13.13 12.55
CA ALA A 516 -2.77 -12.87 11.30
C ALA A 516 -4.25 -12.64 11.56
N THR A 517 -4.79 -11.61 10.92
CA THR A 517 -6.16 -11.19 11.13
C THR A 517 -7.15 -12.30 10.73
N PRO A 518 -8.18 -12.58 11.55
CA PRO A 518 -9.18 -13.57 11.20
C PRO A 518 -10.24 -13.04 10.23
N THR A 519 -10.57 -11.73 10.30
CA THR A 519 -11.57 -11.07 9.44
C THR A 519 -11.22 -9.62 9.15
N TRP A 520 -11.57 -9.11 7.96
CA TRP A 520 -11.32 -7.70 7.64
C TRP A 520 -12.06 -6.73 8.55
N ALA A 521 -13.27 -7.06 9.04
CA ALA A 521 -14.01 -6.20 9.95
C ALA A 521 -13.23 -5.90 11.24
N GLU A 522 -12.53 -6.90 11.80
CA GLU A 522 -11.68 -6.72 12.97
C GLU A 522 -10.45 -5.86 12.66
N ALA A 523 -9.73 -6.18 11.58
CA ALA A 523 -8.58 -5.39 11.13
C ALA A 523 -8.94 -3.92 10.88
N LEU A 524 -10.04 -3.66 10.19
CA LEU A 524 -10.53 -2.33 9.87
C LEU A 524 -10.99 -1.57 11.13
N THR A 525 -11.50 -2.26 12.14
CA THR A 525 -11.77 -1.68 13.46
C THR A 525 -10.48 -1.21 14.13
N HIS A 526 -9.43 -2.03 14.13
CA HIS A 526 -8.12 -1.65 14.68
C HIS A 526 -7.43 -0.53 13.89
N LEU A 527 -7.64 -0.48 12.57
CA LEU A 527 -7.19 0.62 11.71
C LEU A 527 -7.95 1.94 11.99
N GLY A 528 -9.13 1.88 12.63
CA GLY A 528 -10.00 3.04 12.85
C GLY A 528 -10.84 3.39 11.62
N LYS A 529 -11.15 2.41 10.77
CA LYS A 529 -11.97 2.53 9.55
C LYS A 529 -13.03 1.42 9.47
N PRO A 530 -13.87 1.22 10.52
CA PRO A 530 -14.79 0.07 10.59
C PRO A 530 -15.82 0.04 9.44
N ASP A 531 -16.18 1.20 8.89
CA ASP A 531 -17.16 1.33 7.80
C ASP A 531 -16.54 1.22 6.40
N ALA A 532 -15.28 0.79 6.28
CA ALA A 532 -14.63 0.64 4.98
C ALA A 532 -15.30 -0.46 4.14
N ALA A 533 -15.47 -0.19 2.85
CA ALA A 533 -15.99 -1.17 1.91
C ALA A 533 -14.96 -2.29 1.70
N VAL A 534 -15.42 -3.55 1.75
CA VAL A 534 -14.60 -4.72 1.42
C VAL A 534 -15.01 -5.19 0.02
N GLU A 535 -14.10 -5.05 -0.93
CA GLU A 535 -14.27 -5.45 -2.32
C GLU A 535 -13.47 -6.74 -2.56
N GLU A 536 -14.13 -7.77 -3.09
CA GLU A 536 -13.50 -9.06 -3.38
C GLU A 536 -13.12 -9.17 -4.86
N LEU A 537 -11.84 -9.44 -5.13
CA LEU A 537 -11.35 -9.80 -6.46
C LEU A 537 -11.22 -11.33 -6.54
N THR A 538 -12.17 -11.95 -7.22
CA THR A 538 -12.24 -13.41 -7.37
C THR A 538 -11.66 -13.92 -8.68
N GLN A 539 -11.41 -13.05 -9.67
CA GLN A 539 -10.85 -13.45 -10.95
C GLN A 539 -9.31 -13.26 -10.97
N GLY A 540 -8.60 -14.38 -11.03
CA GLY A 540 -7.15 -14.46 -11.16
C GLY A 540 -6.70 -14.51 -12.62
N PHE A 541 -5.54 -13.91 -12.86
CA PHE A 541 -4.95 -13.80 -14.20
C PHE A 541 -3.52 -14.34 -14.25
N ARG A 542 -2.85 -14.48 -13.10
CA ARG A 542 -1.47 -15.00 -13.04
C ARG A 542 -1.40 -16.51 -12.85
N VAL A 543 -2.12 -17.04 -11.87
CA VAL A 543 -2.03 -18.45 -11.48
C VAL A 543 -2.89 -19.30 -12.42
N PRO A 544 -2.41 -20.44 -12.94
CA PRO A 544 -3.21 -21.30 -13.82
C PRO A 544 -4.45 -21.85 -13.14
N ARG A 545 -5.53 -22.10 -13.91
CA ARG A 545 -6.81 -22.59 -13.38
C ARG A 545 -6.69 -23.88 -12.58
N GLU A 546 -5.91 -24.85 -13.06
CA GLU A 546 -5.73 -26.14 -12.38
C GLU A 546 -5.03 -25.97 -11.02
N VAL A 547 -4.03 -25.10 -10.95
CA VAL A 547 -3.29 -24.80 -9.72
C VAL A 547 -4.16 -24.10 -8.70
N ILE A 548 -4.88 -23.05 -9.10
CA ILE A 548 -5.74 -22.31 -8.15
C ILE A 548 -6.91 -23.17 -7.68
N ALA A 549 -7.50 -24.01 -8.54
CA ALA A 549 -8.56 -24.94 -8.16
C ALA A 549 -8.04 -26.00 -7.16
N TYR A 550 -6.82 -26.52 -7.37
CA TYR A 550 -6.22 -27.45 -6.43
C TYR A 550 -5.91 -26.80 -5.07
N ALA A 551 -5.31 -25.61 -5.07
CA ALA A 551 -5.04 -24.85 -3.84
C ALA A 551 -6.34 -24.45 -3.12
N SER A 552 -7.41 -24.15 -3.85
CA SER A 552 -8.71 -23.73 -3.30
C SER A 552 -9.38 -24.79 -2.44
N ARG A 553 -9.00 -26.06 -2.57
CA ARG A 553 -9.44 -27.14 -1.66
C ARG A 553 -9.04 -26.89 -0.21
N LEU A 554 -8.01 -26.07 0.04
CA LEU A 554 -7.59 -25.67 1.39
C LEU A 554 -8.47 -24.56 2.00
N LEU A 555 -9.13 -23.74 1.18
CA LEU A 555 -9.86 -22.54 1.62
C LEU A 555 -10.88 -22.79 2.74
N PRO A 556 -11.71 -23.86 2.69
CA PRO A 556 -12.67 -24.13 3.75
C PRO A 556 -12.04 -24.31 5.14
N ALA A 557 -10.79 -24.79 5.21
CA ALA A 557 -10.07 -24.97 6.47
C ALA A 557 -9.35 -23.69 6.93
N ILE A 558 -8.81 -22.90 5.99
CA ILE A 558 -7.92 -21.79 6.33
C ILE A 558 -8.60 -20.41 6.40
N ALA A 559 -9.62 -20.20 5.57
CA ALA A 559 -10.39 -18.96 5.46
C ALA A 559 -11.87 -19.26 5.15
N PRO A 560 -12.63 -19.78 6.13
CA PRO A 560 -14.05 -20.08 5.93
C PRO A 560 -14.84 -18.83 5.54
N GLY A 561 -15.66 -18.94 4.50
CA GLY A 561 -16.51 -17.84 4.01
C GLY A 561 -15.87 -16.97 2.93
N LEU A 562 -14.60 -17.17 2.60
CA LEU A 562 -13.98 -16.51 1.46
C LEU A 562 -14.45 -17.15 0.14
N ALA A 563 -14.80 -16.33 -0.86
CA ALA A 563 -15.17 -16.83 -2.17
C ALA A 563 -14.00 -17.55 -2.86
N GLU A 564 -14.31 -18.63 -3.58
CA GLU A 564 -13.32 -19.34 -4.38
C GLU A 564 -12.86 -18.47 -5.55
N ALA A 565 -11.54 -18.41 -5.74
CA ALA A 565 -10.96 -17.69 -6.86
C ALA A 565 -10.98 -18.56 -8.12
N THR A 566 -11.36 -17.96 -9.24
CA THR A 566 -11.30 -18.60 -10.56
C THR A 566 -10.16 -17.99 -11.35
N SER A 567 -9.56 -18.75 -12.28
CA SER A 567 -8.56 -18.20 -13.21
C SER A 567 -9.03 -18.28 -14.64
N VAL A 568 -8.79 -17.21 -15.40
CA VAL A 568 -9.02 -17.21 -16.86
C VAL A 568 -7.90 -17.91 -17.62
N ARG A 569 -6.78 -18.19 -16.96
CA ARG A 569 -5.61 -18.82 -17.57
C ARG A 569 -5.76 -20.34 -17.64
N GLU A 570 -5.73 -20.87 -18.85
CA GLU A 570 -5.72 -22.31 -19.12
C GLU A 570 -4.31 -22.70 -19.59
N THR A 571 -3.69 -23.65 -18.90
CA THR A 571 -2.39 -24.21 -19.30
C THR A 571 -2.46 -25.71 -19.10
N ALA A 572 -3.08 -26.40 -20.06
CA ALA A 572 -3.31 -27.84 -19.98
C ALA A 572 -1.97 -28.59 -19.94
N GLY A 573 -1.78 -29.45 -18.94
CA GLY A 573 -0.62 -30.36 -18.84
C GLY A 573 0.53 -29.87 -17.95
N ASP A 574 0.39 -28.72 -17.32
CA ASP A 574 1.46 -28.09 -16.51
C ASP A 574 1.21 -28.15 -14.99
N PHE A 575 0.21 -28.93 -14.58
CA PHE A 575 -0.05 -29.31 -13.19
C PHE A 575 0.10 -30.83 -13.01
N SER A 576 0.90 -31.26 -12.04
CA SER A 576 1.01 -32.69 -11.69
C SER A 576 1.20 -32.91 -10.20
N VAL A 577 0.63 -34.01 -9.69
CA VAL A 577 0.84 -34.51 -8.33
C VAL A 577 1.39 -35.93 -8.44
N ARG A 578 2.57 -36.16 -7.87
CA ARG A 578 3.35 -37.39 -8.02
C ARG A 578 3.57 -38.05 -6.67
N GLU A 579 2.89 -39.16 -6.45
CA GLU A 579 3.15 -40.06 -5.33
C GLU A 579 4.38 -40.92 -5.64
N VAL A 580 5.34 -40.99 -4.72
CA VAL A 580 6.59 -41.73 -4.88
C VAL A 580 6.93 -42.52 -3.62
N ALA A 581 7.72 -43.57 -3.77
CA ALA A 581 8.25 -44.29 -2.61
C ALA A 581 9.16 -43.37 -1.77
N PRO A 582 9.16 -43.46 -0.42
CA PRO A 582 9.97 -42.60 0.45
C PRO A 582 11.46 -42.55 0.08
N GLU A 583 12.03 -43.67 -0.35
CA GLU A 583 13.44 -43.78 -0.73
C GLU A 583 13.75 -43.11 -2.08
N ALA A 584 12.74 -42.94 -2.94
CA ALA A 584 12.87 -42.36 -4.28
C ALA A 584 12.50 -40.86 -4.32
N ARG A 585 12.05 -40.27 -3.20
CA ARG A 585 11.54 -38.89 -3.17
C ARG A 585 12.56 -37.86 -3.65
N ASP A 586 13.77 -37.88 -3.11
CA ASP A 586 14.82 -36.91 -3.43
C ASP A 586 15.21 -37.00 -4.92
N GLU A 587 15.27 -38.20 -5.47
CA GLU A 587 15.50 -38.43 -6.92
C GLU A 587 14.33 -37.91 -7.77
N ALA A 588 13.09 -38.11 -7.32
CA ALA A 588 11.90 -37.62 -8.00
C ALA A 588 11.82 -36.08 -8.00
N VAL A 589 12.21 -35.42 -6.90
CA VAL A 589 12.32 -33.95 -6.82
C VAL A 589 13.37 -33.43 -7.79
N VAL A 590 14.56 -34.04 -7.82
CA VAL A 590 15.61 -33.67 -8.79
C VAL A 590 15.13 -33.85 -10.22
N THR A 591 14.41 -34.94 -10.51
CA THR A 591 13.85 -35.21 -11.84
C THR A 591 12.82 -34.15 -12.23
N ALA A 592 11.90 -33.79 -11.33
CA ALA A 592 10.93 -32.72 -11.55
C ALA A 592 11.62 -31.36 -11.80
N CYS A 593 12.69 -31.05 -11.06
CA CYS A 593 13.49 -29.84 -11.30
C CYS A 593 14.15 -29.84 -12.68
N ARG A 594 14.67 -30.98 -13.16
CA ARG A 594 15.25 -31.10 -14.51
C ARG A 594 14.21 -30.87 -15.59
N GLU A 595 13.04 -31.52 -15.46
CA GLU A 595 11.93 -31.34 -16.39
C GLU A 595 11.45 -29.88 -16.45
N ALA A 596 11.36 -29.20 -15.29
CA ALA A 596 11.03 -27.78 -15.25
C ALA A 596 12.10 -26.89 -15.91
N LEU A 597 13.39 -27.24 -15.75
CA LEU A 597 14.51 -26.54 -16.38
C LEU A 597 14.57 -26.69 -17.91
N GLU A 598 13.89 -27.69 -18.50
CA GLU A 598 13.78 -27.79 -19.97
C GLU A 598 12.95 -26.65 -20.59
N ARG A 599 12.16 -25.96 -19.76
CA ARG A 599 11.28 -24.85 -20.15
C ARG A 599 11.94 -23.52 -19.86
N GLU A 600 11.57 -22.47 -20.59
CA GLU A 600 12.01 -21.10 -20.29
C GLU A 600 11.33 -20.56 -19.02
N GLY A 601 12.03 -19.73 -18.25
CA GLY A 601 11.51 -19.11 -17.03
C GLY A 601 12.27 -19.51 -15.76
N SER A 602 11.82 -18.96 -14.64
CA SER A 602 12.31 -19.18 -13.28
C SER A 602 11.67 -20.41 -12.63
N ILE A 603 12.44 -21.15 -11.84
CA ILE A 603 11.98 -22.36 -11.15
C ILE A 603 12.17 -22.20 -9.65
N GLY A 604 11.10 -22.36 -8.88
CA GLY A 604 11.14 -22.41 -7.42
C GLY A 604 10.97 -23.85 -6.93
N LEU A 605 12.01 -24.43 -6.33
CA LEU A 605 11.87 -25.64 -5.51
C LEU A 605 11.50 -25.22 -4.09
N ILE A 606 10.23 -25.38 -3.73
CA ILE A 606 9.72 -25.04 -2.39
C ILE A 606 9.68 -26.32 -1.55
N ALA A 607 10.22 -26.25 -0.33
CA ALA A 607 10.24 -27.37 0.60
C ALA A 607 10.05 -26.89 2.05
N ALA A 608 9.67 -27.80 2.95
CA ALA A 608 9.71 -27.51 4.39
C ALA A 608 11.13 -27.09 4.81
N ASP A 609 11.27 -26.18 5.77
CA ASP A 609 12.56 -25.59 6.15
C ASP A 609 13.61 -26.65 6.53
N ALA A 610 13.20 -27.73 7.21
CA ALA A 610 14.06 -28.85 7.58
C ALA A 610 14.59 -29.65 6.37
N ARG A 611 13.92 -29.56 5.22
CA ARG A 611 14.27 -30.27 3.97
C ARG A 611 15.24 -29.49 3.09
N VAL A 612 15.43 -28.20 3.34
CA VAL A 612 16.28 -27.32 2.52
C VAL A 612 17.74 -27.78 2.52
N ALA A 613 18.34 -28.04 3.69
CA ALA A 613 19.74 -28.48 3.75
C ALA A 613 19.98 -29.86 3.10
N PRO A 614 19.14 -30.89 3.34
CA PRO A 614 19.21 -32.15 2.60
C PRO A 614 19.06 -31.97 1.07
N LEU A 615 18.05 -31.25 0.62
CA LEU A 615 17.81 -31.04 -0.81
C LEU A 615 18.95 -30.26 -1.48
N ALA A 616 19.56 -29.31 -0.78
CA ALA A 616 20.74 -28.59 -1.27
C ALA A 616 21.93 -29.53 -1.55
N GLU A 617 22.14 -30.56 -0.72
CA GLU A 617 23.16 -31.59 -0.95
C GLU A 617 22.79 -32.48 -2.16
N THR A 618 21.53 -32.88 -2.24
CA THR A 618 21.01 -33.70 -3.34
C THR A 618 21.15 -32.97 -4.68
N LEU A 619 20.80 -31.69 -4.76
CA LEU A 619 20.95 -30.86 -5.95
C LEU A 619 22.42 -30.71 -6.36
N ARG A 620 23.32 -30.47 -5.40
CA ARG A 620 24.77 -30.38 -5.64
C ARG A 620 25.32 -31.69 -6.21
N THR A 621 24.93 -32.82 -5.62
CA THR A 621 25.30 -34.16 -6.10
C THR A 621 24.77 -34.43 -7.52
N ALA A 622 23.56 -33.96 -7.82
CA ALA A 622 22.93 -34.08 -9.13
C ALA A 622 23.49 -33.10 -10.19
N GLY A 623 24.40 -32.20 -9.81
CA GLY A 623 25.00 -31.19 -10.69
C GLY A 623 24.06 -30.06 -11.11
N LEU A 624 23.01 -29.78 -10.32
CA LEU A 624 22.06 -28.70 -10.61
C LEU A 624 22.48 -27.43 -9.86
N PRO A 625 22.92 -26.36 -10.56
CA PRO A 625 23.16 -25.08 -9.93
C PRO A 625 21.82 -24.50 -9.44
N PHE A 626 21.84 -23.93 -8.24
CA PHE A 626 20.68 -23.27 -7.66
C PHE A 626 21.08 -22.03 -6.88
N LEU A 627 20.10 -21.16 -6.68
CA LEU A 627 20.21 -19.90 -5.97
C LEU A 627 19.52 -19.95 -4.61
N ALA A 628 19.90 -19.03 -3.73
CA ALA A 628 19.15 -18.74 -2.53
C ALA A 628 17.97 -17.78 -2.82
N PRO A 629 16.92 -17.76 -1.99
CA PRO A 629 15.82 -16.82 -2.15
C PRO A 629 16.31 -15.36 -2.13
N GLY A 630 15.88 -14.56 -3.12
CA GLY A 630 16.27 -13.15 -3.25
C GLY A 630 17.50 -12.89 -4.12
N GLU A 631 18.20 -13.92 -4.60
CA GLU A 631 19.23 -13.78 -5.62
C GLU A 631 18.61 -13.71 -7.03
N GLU A 632 19.17 -12.89 -7.91
CA GLU A 632 18.66 -12.76 -9.29
C GLU A 632 19.02 -13.97 -10.15
N THR A 633 18.02 -14.51 -10.87
CA THR A 633 18.23 -15.58 -11.84
C THR A 633 19.06 -15.12 -13.02
N SER A 634 19.93 -15.98 -13.53
CA SER A 634 20.68 -15.78 -14.76
C SER A 634 20.37 -16.88 -15.78
N ALA A 635 20.88 -16.75 -17.02
CA ALA A 635 20.76 -17.81 -18.01
C ALA A 635 21.37 -19.15 -17.52
N ASP A 636 22.39 -19.07 -16.66
CA ASP A 636 23.13 -20.23 -16.13
C ASP A 636 22.55 -20.79 -14.82
N SER A 637 21.71 -20.02 -14.11
CA SER A 637 21.09 -20.44 -12.85
C SER A 637 19.66 -19.91 -12.72
N ARG A 638 18.69 -20.78 -13.03
CA ARG A 638 17.24 -20.47 -13.03
C ARG A 638 16.46 -21.18 -11.92
N LEU A 639 17.11 -22.07 -11.17
CA LEU A 639 16.51 -22.81 -10.07
C LEU A 639 16.82 -22.09 -8.75
N THR A 640 15.80 -21.81 -7.95
CA THR A 640 15.93 -21.29 -6.59
C THR A 640 15.41 -22.33 -5.60
N LEU A 641 16.21 -22.65 -4.59
CA LEU A 641 15.76 -23.52 -3.50
C LEU A 641 15.19 -22.64 -2.37
N VAL A 642 13.92 -22.87 -2.02
CA VAL A 642 13.13 -21.95 -1.21
C VAL A 642 12.56 -22.67 0.02
N PRO A 643 12.95 -22.26 1.24
CA PRO A 643 12.23 -22.65 2.45
C PRO A 643 10.78 -22.15 2.38
N ALA A 644 9.81 -22.98 2.75
CA ALA A 644 8.39 -22.63 2.69
C ALA A 644 8.10 -21.31 3.45
N THR A 645 8.76 -21.10 4.60
CA THR A 645 8.61 -19.87 5.40
C THR A 645 8.95 -18.59 4.63
N LEU A 646 9.86 -18.67 3.64
CA LEU A 646 10.31 -17.57 2.79
C LEU A 646 9.63 -17.52 1.42
N ALA A 647 8.73 -18.45 1.10
CA ALA A 647 8.06 -18.48 -0.20
C ALA A 647 7.11 -17.28 -0.42
N LYS A 648 6.65 -16.63 0.65
CA LYS A 648 5.71 -15.51 0.55
C LYS A 648 6.34 -14.31 -0.15
N GLY A 649 5.60 -13.73 -1.09
CA GLY A 649 6.07 -12.57 -1.88
C GLY A 649 7.01 -12.92 -3.04
N LEU A 650 7.36 -14.20 -3.23
CA LEU A 650 8.10 -14.69 -4.39
C LEU A 650 7.11 -15.27 -5.42
N GLU A 651 7.43 -15.18 -6.70
CA GLU A 651 6.66 -15.81 -7.79
C GLU A 651 7.65 -16.49 -8.73
N TYR A 652 7.31 -17.68 -9.20
CA TYR A 652 8.12 -18.47 -10.12
C TYR A 652 7.27 -18.92 -11.30
N ASP A 653 7.87 -19.01 -12.48
CA ASP A 653 7.18 -19.56 -13.65
C ASP A 653 6.80 -21.01 -13.39
N TYR A 654 7.73 -21.81 -12.88
CA TYR A 654 7.46 -23.20 -12.47
C TYR A 654 7.79 -23.42 -11.00
N VAL A 655 6.93 -24.15 -10.29
CA VAL A 655 7.18 -24.56 -8.92
C VAL A 655 7.26 -26.08 -8.84
N VAL A 656 8.29 -26.57 -8.17
CA VAL A 656 8.36 -27.93 -7.66
C VAL A 656 8.15 -27.87 -6.15
N LEU A 657 7.14 -28.55 -5.63
CA LEU A 657 6.83 -28.59 -4.20
C LEU A 657 7.20 -29.96 -3.62
N ASP A 658 8.19 -29.99 -2.72
CA ASP A 658 8.60 -31.17 -1.95
C ASP A 658 7.68 -31.34 -0.72
N GLU A 659 7.05 -32.50 -0.63
CA GLU A 659 6.37 -33.04 0.54
C GLU A 659 5.41 -32.06 1.26
N PRO A 660 4.19 -31.85 0.74
CA PRO A 660 3.19 -30.93 1.31
C PRO A 660 2.91 -31.16 2.80
N SER A 661 2.88 -32.42 3.25
CA SER A 661 2.60 -32.76 4.64
C SER A 661 3.70 -32.28 5.60
N GLN A 662 4.96 -32.28 5.15
CA GLN A 662 6.07 -31.73 5.93
C GLN A 662 6.04 -30.20 5.97
N VAL A 663 5.52 -29.53 4.93
CA VAL A 663 5.29 -28.07 4.98
C VAL A 663 4.27 -27.72 6.06
N VAL A 664 3.18 -28.48 6.16
CA VAL A 664 2.16 -28.27 7.20
C VAL A 664 2.73 -28.57 8.59
N ALA A 665 3.42 -29.69 8.75
CA ALA A 665 3.99 -30.12 10.04
C ALA A 665 5.15 -29.23 10.54
N GLY A 666 5.77 -28.43 9.64
CA GLY A 666 6.83 -27.50 9.99
C GLY A 666 6.35 -26.21 10.69
N GLU A 667 5.05 -25.97 10.74
CA GLU A 667 4.46 -24.77 11.35
C GLU A 667 3.92 -25.03 12.77
N PRO A 668 3.69 -23.98 13.59
CA PRO A 668 3.28 -24.14 15.00
C PRO A 668 1.94 -24.85 15.21
N ASP A 669 1.05 -24.78 14.22
CA ASP A 669 -0.28 -25.39 14.24
C ASP A 669 -0.75 -25.73 12.82
N GLU A 670 -1.69 -26.67 12.71
CA GLU A 670 -2.18 -27.19 11.43
C GLU A 670 -2.77 -26.08 10.54
N ARG A 671 -3.50 -25.11 11.11
CA ARG A 671 -4.13 -24.04 10.32
C ARG A 671 -3.07 -23.14 9.68
N THR A 672 -2.05 -22.75 10.44
CA THR A 672 -0.90 -21.99 9.93
C THR A 672 -0.14 -22.79 8.89
N GLY A 673 0.06 -24.09 9.12
CA GLY A 673 0.63 -25.04 8.15
C GLY A 673 -0.12 -25.09 6.82
N LEU A 674 -1.45 -25.22 6.86
CA LEU A 674 -2.29 -25.24 5.66
C LEU A 674 -2.26 -23.90 4.92
N ARG A 675 -2.19 -22.76 5.62
CA ARG A 675 -2.01 -21.44 5.00
C ARG A 675 -0.64 -21.31 4.33
N ARG A 676 0.42 -21.83 4.97
CA ARG A 676 1.76 -21.88 4.38
C ARG A 676 1.77 -22.70 3.10
N LEU A 677 1.11 -23.86 3.12
CA LEU A 677 0.95 -24.71 1.96
C LEU A 677 0.15 -24.02 0.85
N TYR A 678 -0.94 -23.32 1.17
CA TYR A 678 -1.69 -22.50 0.22
C TYR A 678 -0.81 -21.42 -0.44
N VAL A 679 0.03 -20.74 0.34
CA VAL A 679 1.01 -19.78 -0.20
C VAL A 679 1.98 -20.47 -1.16
N ALA A 680 2.56 -21.61 -0.78
CA ALA A 680 3.51 -22.37 -1.59
C ALA A 680 2.92 -22.82 -2.94
N LEU A 681 1.71 -23.40 -2.92
CA LEU A 681 1.00 -23.84 -4.14
C LEU A 681 0.74 -22.66 -5.10
N THR A 682 0.47 -21.48 -4.55
CA THR A 682 0.08 -20.29 -5.32
C THR A 682 1.24 -19.39 -5.72
N ARG A 683 2.50 -19.85 -5.59
CA ARG A 683 3.67 -19.15 -6.15
C ARG A 683 3.94 -19.50 -7.61
N ALA A 684 3.26 -20.55 -8.12
CA ALA A 684 3.37 -21.00 -9.51
C ALA A 684 2.56 -20.11 -10.46
N VAL A 685 3.25 -19.48 -11.40
CA VAL A 685 2.63 -18.63 -12.41
C VAL A 685 2.32 -19.42 -13.68
N SER A 686 3.15 -20.38 -14.09
CA SER A 686 2.95 -21.16 -15.31
C SER A 686 2.68 -22.65 -15.05
N GLY A 687 3.42 -23.30 -14.15
CA GLY A 687 3.18 -24.72 -13.83
C GLY A 687 3.61 -25.14 -12.43
N LEU A 688 3.00 -26.22 -11.94
CA LEU A 688 3.23 -26.74 -10.59
C LEU A 688 3.37 -28.27 -10.63
N THR A 689 4.46 -28.76 -10.06
CA THR A 689 4.66 -30.19 -9.79
C THR A 689 4.77 -30.41 -8.29
N VAL A 690 3.86 -31.21 -7.72
CA VAL A 690 3.90 -31.63 -6.32
C VAL A 690 4.47 -33.04 -6.25
N VAL A 691 5.53 -33.23 -5.46
CA VAL A 691 6.13 -34.55 -5.20
C VAL A 691 5.89 -34.89 -3.74
N HIS A 692 5.29 -36.04 -3.46
CA HIS A 692 5.02 -36.48 -2.09
C HIS A 692 5.28 -37.98 -1.93
N ALA A 693 5.83 -38.36 -0.78
CA ALA A 693 5.94 -39.76 -0.37
C ALA A 693 5.04 -40.07 0.84
N GLU A 694 4.74 -39.06 1.66
CA GLU A 694 3.75 -39.18 2.72
C GLU A 694 2.34 -38.99 2.13
N GLY A 695 1.31 -39.40 2.89
CA GLY A 695 -0.06 -39.09 2.53
C GLY A 695 -0.26 -37.58 2.51
N LEU A 696 -0.94 -37.06 1.48
CA LEU A 696 -1.25 -35.64 1.38
C LEU A 696 -2.08 -35.17 2.60
N PRO A 697 -2.05 -33.87 2.93
CA PRO A 697 -2.99 -33.31 3.89
C PRO A 697 -4.42 -33.64 3.45
N GLY A 698 -5.30 -34.02 4.39
CA GLY A 698 -6.64 -34.56 4.07
C GLY A 698 -7.55 -33.60 3.29
N GLN A 699 -7.18 -32.32 3.18
CA GLN A 699 -7.86 -31.33 2.37
C GLN A 699 -7.47 -31.38 0.88
N LEU A 700 -6.31 -31.94 0.53
CA LEU A 700 -5.79 -32.00 -0.85
C LEU A 700 -5.99 -33.36 -1.53
N GLY A 701 -6.11 -34.44 -0.74
CA GLY A 701 -6.33 -35.82 -1.19
C GLY A 701 -7.69 -36.34 -0.79
#